data_AF-A0A0C2G5B8-F1
#
_entry.id   AF-A0A0C2G5B8-F1
#
_cell.length_a   1.000
_cell.length_b   1.000
_cell.length_c   1.000
_cell.angle_alpha   90.00
_cell.angle_beta   90.00
_cell.angle_gamma   90.00
#
_symmetry.space_group_name_H-M   'P 1'
#
loop_
_entity.id
_entity.type
_entity.pdbx_description
1 polymer ?
#
loop_
_entity_poly.entity_id
_entity_poly.type
_entity_poly.pdbx_seq_one_letter_code
_entity_poly.pdbx_strand_id
1 'polypeptide(L)'
;LEIHVFIFSSGNRRDFPEFTLAEEKPRADICRQHSLPSQYFFPHLLMARLDNGTLYDPAIPPSCWIAISLPPRLHYTYSLQFMNVRNLNPPSTSSTHLVVCDATQERNACALERLRIPILDGIYPQTVSLKSGATPLYLALEHQQEGNTAGYVVGDVDVLFRVHASVTDKAFYGLNITNSIINGNIGNGVFGKDIRERTALSNVTVNLNQGLAGFLVKDGAADIWLNDTRIQENWGDGMNVSYAGGAITVNGTRLERNRWRALHQEIVFKGRPSNNIFYLPTIVADNLWGGVLVGNFCLPAYRNIEPKVLINWVEFLSNSYHPALEIHSCQGFGVARTVVDVTGNRIEGNTGMGFRMAPSVNVLAFVNSNQFLNNNDTALFIKNADHPQLWPLRANVTISKNAFKFNRGKYIISIGLNEDAPAQQLIFNQQNEIRENIVFNPYPELRPRSTPYAAMVVSSSNVIIRRNCFKNPQAAYEIGTELTEHAKRIDAKENNWGSPVPSQFMSKIFDQFNRYSLAVIEVGPYAAVCNQRNPHITYLQEFFREFRKDSQPFVLGGTIYENHDLIPGRYTVTDDLHVVPGAKLTIAPGSVLEFHDGIGMLVQGELSRTEFFGPEKKVIFTSKPFVLAKNKNIRLVDDDGSDDVTEGRLEVFVEGTWGTVCNRTWSAKLAQMACNQLGLVSDPEFFENWRIFRTKGDLPMIMDNIRCEENEVDLTKCRHDGVSHNVPAGCRDTEVVGESADVEIKDQPSAVLSLVGQGYAIRCAEPRWAGVRYSLLANPPTFTGQTTMHNWIIEKAGLFDFRTPEFSPALQIDWNYHVFHNLEIRNNFWNGIDIIYNDLIKKPAIRNS
;
A
#
# COMPACT_ATOMS: atom_id res chain seq x y z
N LEU A 1 -36.02 -11.76 -38.14
CA LEU A 1 -34.94 -12.69 -38.48
C LEU A 1 -34.91 -13.73 -37.38
N GLU A 2 -35.30 -14.96 -37.71
CA GLU A 2 -35.48 -16.07 -36.77
C GLU A 2 -34.20 -16.35 -35.97
N ILE A 3 -34.35 -16.43 -34.65
CA ILE A 3 -33.27 -16.76 -33.70
C ILE A 3 -33.38 -18.26 -33.44
N HIS A 4 -32.46 -19.05 -33.99
CA HIS A 4 -32.31 -20.44 -33.59
C HIS A 4 -31.51 -20.51 -32.28
N VAL A 5 -32.20 -20.92 -31.21
CA VAL A 5 -31.61 -21.23 -29.90
C VAL A 5 -31.18 -22.70 -29.92
N PHE A 6 -29.89 -22.97 -29.68
CA PHE A 6 -29.41 -24.32 -29.38
C PHE A 6 -29.02 -24.41 -27.89
N ILE A 7 -29.67 -25.34 -27.19
CA ILE A 7 -29.42 -25.72 -25.80
C ILE A 7 -28.31 -26.78 -25.79
N PHE A 8 -27.30 -26.66 -24.92
CA PHE A 8 -26.40 -27.77 -24.59
C PHE A 8 -26.38 -28.04 -23.08
N SER A 9 -26.60 -29.30 -22.72
CA SER A 9 -26.54 -29.83 -21.37
C SER A 9 -25.12 -30.29 -21.01
N SER A 10 -24.86 -30.33 -19.71
CA SER A 10 -23.60 -30.68 -19.04
C SER A 10 -23.12 -32.11 -19.32
N GLY A 11 -21.84 -32.27 -19.66
CA GLY A 11 -21.14 -33.56 -19.70
C GLY A 11 -19.62 -33.39 -19.63
N ASN A 12 -18.99 -34.21 -18.78
CA ASN A 12 -17.58 -34.28 -18.37
C ASN A 12 -16.50 -34.01 -19.44
N ARG A 13 -15.36 -33.49 -18.93
CA ARG A 13 -14.01 -33.52 -19.53
C ARG A 13 -13.78 -34.75 -20.42
N ARG A 14 -13.69 -34.53 -21.74
CA ARG A 14 -12.81 -35.21 -22.72
C ARG A 14 -12.96 -34.45 -24.04
N ASP A 15 -11.82 -34.15 -24.64
CA ASP A 15 -11.61 -33.72 -26.03
C ASP A 15 -12.52 -32.58 -26.52
N PHE A 16 -11.96 -31.37 -26.56
CA PHE A 16 -12.50 -30.32 -27.42
C PHE A 16 -12.61 -30.91 -28.83
N PRO A 17 -13.80 -30.96 -29.46
CA PRO A 17 -13.83 -31.08 -30.90
C PRO A 17 -13.17 -29.79 -31.40
N GLU A 18 -12.11 -29.93 -32.20
CA GLU A 18 -11.66 -28.84 -33.06
C GLU A 18 -12.91 -28.32 -33.77
N PHE A 19 -13.36 -27.13 -33.38
CA PHE A 19 -14.23 -26.34 -34.23
C PHE A 19 -13.39 -26.04 -35.46
N THR A 20 -13.49 -26.92 -36.46
CA THR A 20 -13.27 -26.56 -37.84
C THR A 20 -14.34 -25.51 -38.13
N LEU A 21 -13.98 -24.24 -37.88
CA LEU A 21 -14.52 -23.14 -38.65
C LEU A 21 -14.38 -23.63 -40.08
N ALA A 22 -15.48 -23.98 -40.75
CA ALA A 22 -15.46 -24.25 -42.17
C ALA A 22 -14.69 -23.05 -42.77
N GLU A 23 -13.49 -23.31 -43.29
CA GLU A 23 -12.54 -22.28 -43.68
C GLU A 23 -13.25 -21.33 -44.63
N GLU A 24 -13.70 -20.18 -44.12
CA GLU A 24 -14.00 -19.04 -44.96
C GLU A 24 -12.66 -18.72 -45.61
N LYS A 25 -12.44 -19.22 -46.84
CA LYS A 25 -11.25 -18.86 -47.61
C LYS A 25 -11.14 -17.34 -47.60
N PRO A 26 -9.95 -16.77 -47.29
CA PRO A 26 -9.77 -15.33 -47.31
C PRO A 26 -10.26 -14.80 -48.65
N ARG A 27 -11.17 -13.83 -48.61
CA ARG A 27 -11.86 -13.33 -49.82
C ARG A 27 -10.91 -12.50 -50.70
N ALA A 28 -9.81 -12.01 -50.14
CA ALA A 28 -8.70 -11.39 -50.85
C ALA A 28 -7.38 -11.60 -50.07
N ASP A 29 -6.31 -11.90 -50.81
CA ASP A 29 -4.94 -11.94 -50.32
C ASP A 29 -4.28 -10.59 -50.61
N ILE A 30 -3.87 -9.87 -49.57
CA ILE A 30 -3.29 -8.52 -49.65
C ILE A 30 -2.03 -8.50 -50.51
N CYS A 31 -1.27 -9.60 -50.53
CA CYS A 31 -0.02 -9.67 -51.29
C CYS A 31 -0.23 -9.99 -52.77
N ARG A 32 -1.44 -10.38 -53.18
CA ARG A 32 -1.77 -10.76 -54.56
C ARG A 32 -2.82 -9.85 -55.20
N GLN A 33 -3.79 -9.42 -54.41
CA GLN A 33 -4.96 -8.67 -54.86
C GLN A 33 -4.91 -7.27 -54.25
N HIS A 34 -4.21 -6.37 -54.93
CA HIS A 34 -3.87 -5.06 -54.40
C HIS A 34 -5.00 -4.01 -54.41
N SER A 35 -6.21 -4.38 -54.87
CA SER A 35 -7.38 -3.49 -54.83
C SER A 35 -8.64 -4.30 -54.53
N LEU A 36 -9.46 -3.81 -53.61
CA LEU A 36 -10.82 -4.30 -53.37
C LEU A 36 -11.82 -3.44 -54.16
N PRO A 37 -12.51 -4.00 -55.18
CA PRO A 37 -13.47 -3.24 -55.98
C PRO A 37 -14.63 -2.67 -55.15
N SER A 38 -15.11 -1.48 -55.52
CA SER A 38 -16.16 -0.74 -54.79
C SER A 38 -17.54 -1.40 -54.78
N GLN A 39 -17.71 -2.49 -55.53
CA GLN A 39 -18.96 -3.25 -55.70
C GLN A 39 -19.12 -4.39 -54.68
N TYR A 40 -18.13 -4.66 -53.84
CA TYR A 40 -18.21 -5.72 -52.85
C TYR A 40 -18.88 -5.26 -51.53
N PHE A 41 -19.61 -6.17 -50.88
CA PHE A 41 -20.24 -5.96 -49.57
C PHE A 41 -19.29 -6.32 -48.43
N PHE A 42 -19.18 -5.43 -47.44
CA PHE A 42 -18.47 -5.71 -46.18
C PHE A 42 -19.33 -6.58 -45.25
N PRO A 43 -18.73 -7.47 -44.42
CA PRO A 43 -17.30 -7.57 -44.10
C PRO A 43 -16.47 -8.43 -45.07
N HIS A 44 -15.16 -8.15 -45.14
CA HIS A 44 -14.18 -8.95 -45.88
C HIS A 44 -13.13 -9.55 -44.96
N LEU A 45 -12.86 -10.84 -45.13
CA LEU A 45 -11.72 -11.51 -44.52
C LEU A 45 -10.50 -11.34 -45.43
N LEU A 46 -9.47 -10.68 -44.94
CA LEU A 46 -8.21 -10.39 -45.63
C LEU A 46 -7.07 -11.16 -44.96
N MET A 47 -6.16 -11.66 -45.78
CA MET A 47 -4.94 -12.32 -45.34
C MET A 47 -3.74 -11.57 -45.92
N ALA A 48 -2.76 -11.23 -45.08
CA ALA A 48 -1.44 -10.79 -45.50
C ALA A 48 -0.42 -11.85 -45.06
N ARG A 49 0.37 -12.34 -46.01
CA ARG A 49 1.37 -13.38 -45.78
C ARG A 49 2.72 -12.97 -46.37
N LEU A 50 3.74 -12.86 -45.52
CA LEU A 50 5.13 -12.70 -45.94
C LEU A 50 5.86 -14.01 -45.67
N ASP A 51 6.26 -14.71 -46.72
CA ASP A 51 7.03 -15.95 -46.62
C ASP A 51 8.51 -15.64 -46.29
N ASN A 52 9.17 -16.58 -45.61
CA ASN A 52 10.61 -16.56 -45.37
C ASN A 52 11.37 -16.42 -46.71
N GLY A 53 12.34 -15.50 -46.74
CA GLY A 53 13.13 -15.18 -47.93
C GLY A 53 12.49 -14.13 -48.85
N THR A 54 11.36 -13.52 -48.48
CA THR A 54 10.82 -12.36 -49.20
C THR A 54 11.79 -11.19 -49.10
N LEU A 55 12.19 -10.63 -50.24
CA LEU A 55 13.06 -9.44 -50.31
C LEU A 55 12.31 -8.21 -49.77
N TYR A 56 12.94 -7.50 -48.84
CA TYR A 56 12.49 -6.20 -48.35
C TYR A 56 13.53 -5.13 -48.71
N ASP A 57 13.06 -4.03 -49.31
CA ASP A 57 13.87 -2.86 -49.60
C ASP A 57 13.08 -1.60 -49.20
N PRO A 58 13.57 -0.77 -48.25
CA PRO A 58 12.89 0.45 -47.84
C PRO A 58 12.77 1.51 -48.97
N ALA A 59 13.53 1.37 -50.06
CA ALA A 59 13.42 2.24 -51.24
C ALA A 59 12.27 1.84 -52.19
N ILE A 60 11.63 0.70 -51.97
CA ILE A 60 10.58 0.13 -52.83
C ILE A 60 9.29 0.01 -52.00
N PRO A 61 8.09 0.26 -52.58
CA PRO A 61 6.83 0.03 -51.88
C PRO A 61 6.72 -1.42 -51.38
N PRO A 62 6.09 -1.64 -50.21
CA PRO A 62 5.97 -2.98 -49.62
C PRO A 62 5.31 -3.94 -50.60
N SER A 63 5.79 -5.18 -50.68
CA SER A 63 5.27 -6.21 -51.59
C SER A 63 3.84 -6.66 -51.24
N CYS A 64 3.44 -6.50 -49.99
CA CYS A 64 2.11 -6.82 -49.48
C CYS A 64 1.30 -5.56 -49.15
N TRP A 65 0.41 -5.17 -50.05
CA TRP A 65 -0.45 -3.99 -49.87
C TRP A 65 -1.81 -4.11 -50.55
N ILE A 66 -2.82 -3.42 -50.03
CA ILE A 66 -4.16 -3.38 -50.63
C ILE A 66 -4.80 -2.00 -50.44
N ALA A 67 -5.47 -1.52 -51.49
CA ALA A 67 -6.29 -0.32 -51.43
C ALA A 67 -7.79 -0.68 -51.34
N ILE A 68 -8.48 -0.06 -50.38
CA ILE A 68 -9.92 -0.21 -50.14
C ILE A 68 -10.62 1.09 -50.53
N SER A 69 -11.33 1.07 -51.66
CA SER A 69 -12.04 2.22 -52.20
C SER A 69 -13.55 2.03 -52.11
N LEU A 70 -14.20 2.72 -51.16
CA LEU A 70 -15.67 2.79 -51.05
C LEU A 70 -16.21 4.04 -51.78
N PRO A 71 -17.49 4.07 -52.19
CA PRO A 71 -18.08 5.21 -52.90
C PRO A 71 -17.92 6.53 -52.12
N PRO A 72 -17.35 7.61 -52.71
CA PRO A 72 -16.91 8.81 -51.97
C PRO A 72 -18.05 9.69 -51.42
N ARG A 73 -19.32 9.34 -51.65
CA ARG A 73 -20.48 10.16 -51.26
C ARG A 73 -20.86 10.06 -49.78
N LEU A 74 -20.19 9.18 -49.02
CA LEU A 74 -20.54 8.86 -47.65
C LEU A 74 -19.27 8.79 -46.79
N HIS A 75 -19.38 9.21 -45.52
CA HIS A 75 -18.32 9.00 -44.54
C HIS A 75 -18.40 7.56 -44.01
N TYR A 76 -17.28 6.84 -44.04
CA TYR A 76 -17.20 5.47 -43.55
C TYR A 76 -16.27 5.36 -42.35
N THR A 77 -16.62 4.56 -41.35
CA THR A 77 -15.68 4.06 -40.34
C THR A 77 -15.29 2.64 -40.71
N TYR A 78 -14.00 2.41 -40.92
CA TYR A 78 -13.42 1.09 -41.11
C TYR A 78 -13.01 0.50 -39.77
N SER A 79 -13.38 -0.75 -39.49
CA SER A 79 -12.94 -1.48 -38.29
C SER A 79 -12.18 -2.73 -38.70
N LEU A 80 -10.94 -2.87 -38.22
CA LEU A 80 -10.04 -3.99 -38.48
C LEU A 80 -10.06 -4.95 -37.28
N GLN A 81 -10.58 -6.16 -37.48
CA GLN A 81 -10.73 -7.20 -36.46
C GLN A 81 -9.69 -8.31 -36.71
N PHE A 82 -8.71 -8.47 -35.83
CA PHE A 82 -7.65 -9.45 -35.98
C PHE A 82 -8.09 -10.84 -35.53
N MET A 83 -7.99 -11.82 -36.43
CA MET A 83 -8.41 -13.20 -36.21
C MET A 83 -7.23 -14.12 -35.94
N ASN A 84 -6.14 -13.97 -36.70
CA ASN A 84 -4.90 -14.74 -36.52
C ASN A 84 -3.68 -13.85 -36.76
N VAL A 85 -2.69 -13.94 -35.88
CA VAL A 85 -1.42 -13.22 -36.01
C VAL A 85 -0.28 -14.16 -35.64
N ARG A 86 0.56 -14.45 -36.63
CA ARG A 86 1.77 -15.26 -36.49
C ARG A 86 2.94 -14.48 -37.04
N ASN A 87 4.03 -14.41 -36.30
CA ASN A 87 5.25 -13.75 -36.74
C ASN A 87 6.47 -14.51 -36.23
N LEU A 88 6.99 -15.42 -37.06
CA LEU A 88 8.14 -16.25 -36.69
C LEU A 88 9.49 -15.53 -36.83
N ASN A 89 9.49 -14.22 -37.04
CA ASN A 89 10.72 -13.45 -37.12
C ASN A 89 11.37 -13.26 -35.72
N PRO A 90 12.71 -13.34 -35.63
CA PRO A 90 13.41 -13.07 -34.39
C PRO A 90 13.22 -11.61 -33.93
N PRO A 91 12.59 -11.37 -32.75
CA PRO A 91 12.17 -10.04 -32.31
C PRO A 91 13.33 -9.10 -31.94
N SER A 92 14.56 -9.60 -31.82
CA SER A 92 15.75 -8.82 -31.53
C SER A 92 16.38 -8.16 -32.75
N THR A 93 16.13 -8.68 -33.96
CA THR A 93 16.85 -8.27 -35.19
C THR A 93 15.92 -7.78 -36.30
N SER A 94 14.62 -8.00 -36.15
CA SER A 94 13.62 -7.61 -37.16
C SER A 94 12.26 -7.30 -36.52
N SER A 95 11.51 -6.41 -37.17
CA SER A 95 10.19 -5.96 -36.73
C SER A 95 9.23 -5.90 -37.91
N THR A 96 8.00 -6.36 -37.72
CA THR A 96 6.97 -6.32 -38.78
C THR A 96 5.79 -5.50 -38.28
N HIS A 97 5.26 -4.63 -39.13
CA HIS A 97 4.18 -3.72 -38.79
C HIS A 97 3.10 -3.75 -39.88
N LEU A 98 1.84 -3.75 -39.47
CA LEU A 98 0.72 -3.43 -40.34
C LEU A 98 0.52 -1.91 -40.35
N VAL A 99 0.76 -1.30 -41.49
CA VAL A 99 0.65 0.14 -41.72
C VAL A 99 -0.67 0.46 -42.39
N VAL A 100 -1.37 1.46 -41.85
CA VAL A 100 -2.66 1.94 -42.33
C VAL A 100 -2.56 3.42 -42.67
N CYS A 101 -2.86 3.77 -43.91
CA CYS A 101 -2.70 5.12 -44.44
C CYS A 101 -3.89 5.57 -45.28
N ASP A 102 -3.98 6.87 -45.50
CA ASP A 102 -4.78 7.41 -46.61
C ASP A 102 -4.01 7.23 -47.93
N ALA A 103 -4.67 6.74 -48.97
CA ALA A 103 -4.06 6.53 -50.30
C ALA A 103 -3.91 7.86 -51.07
N THR A 104 -2.82 8.02 -51.83
CA THR A 104 -2.67 9.18 -52.73
C THR A 104 -3.60 9.04 -53.97
N GLN A 105 -4.04 10.16 -54.55
CA GLN A 105 -4.97 10.17 -55.70
C GLN A 105 -4.39 9.51 -56.98
N GLU A 106 -3.07 9.34 -57.08
CA GLU A 106 -2.43 8.86 -58.33
C GLU A 106 -1.45 7.69 -58.15
N ARG A 107 -1.14 7.25 -56.93
CA ARG A 107 -0.28 6.08 -56.72
C ARG A 107 -0.70 5.30 -55.49
N ASN A 108 -0.73 3.99 -55.64
CA ASN A 108 -0.91 2.98 -54.60
C ASN A 108 0.20 3.06 -53.53
N ALA A 109 0.23 4.14 -52.76
CA ALA A 109 1.27 4.49 -51.81
C ALA A 109 0.64 5.21 -50.61
N CYS A 110 1.29 5.04 -49.45
CA CYS A 110 0.91 5.70 -48.21
C CYS A 110 1.19 7.22 -48.30
N ALA A 111 0.15 8.05 -48.22
CA ALA A 111 0.29 9.52 -48.21
C ALA A 111 0.63 10.04 -46.81
N LEU A 112 -0.21 9.66 -45.84
CA LEU A 112 -0.10 10.02 -44.43
C LEU A 112 -0.41 8.77 -43.61
N GLU A 113 0.57 8.32 -42.83
CA GLU A 113 0.40 7.19 -41.91
C GLU A 113 -0.60 7.57 -40.81
N ARG A 114 -1.62 6.74 -40.62
CA ARG A 114 -2.63 6.92 -39.57
C ARG A 114 -2.40 5.99 -38.40
N LEU A 115 -2.03 4.74 -38.68
CA LEU A 115 -1.66 3.74 -37.69
C LEU A 115 -0.51 2.88 -38.20
N ARG A 116 0.36 2.48 -37.27
CA ARG A 116 1.37 1.45 -37.45
C ARG A 116 1.24 0.47 -36.31
N ILE A 117 0.77 -0.73 -36.62
CA ILE A 117 0.42 -1.75 -35.64
C ILE A 117 1.54 -2.80 -35.65
N PRO A 118 2.29 -2.99 -34.54
CA PRO A 118 3.31 -4.02 -34.47
C PRO A 118 2.67 -5.40 -34.53
N ILE A 119 3.19 -6.26 -35.40
CA ILE A 119 2.75 -7.63 -35.60
C ILE A 119 3.67 -8.55 -34.80
N LEU A 120 3.11 -9.25 -33.82
CA LEU A 120 3.86 -9.99 -32.81
C LEU A 120 3.29 -11.41 -32.70
N ASP A 121 4.17 -12.40 -32.55
CA ASP A 121 3.74 -13.80 -32.54
C ASP A 121 2.80 -14.09 -31.38
N GLY A 122 1.63 -14.68 -31.68
CA GLY A 122 0.63 -15.08 -30.68
C GLY A 122 -0.06 -13.93 -29.94
N ILE A 123 0.26 -12.66 -30.24
CA ILE A 123 -0.38 -11.49 -29.63
C ILE A 123 -1.34 -10.87 -30.65
N TYR A 124 -2.61 -10.83 -30.26
CA TYR A 124 -3.67 -10.31 -31.10
C TYR A 124 -3.96 -8.85 -30.76
N PRO A 125 -3.81 -7.91 -31.71
CA PRO A 125 -4.18 -6.52 -31.48
C PRO A 125 -5.69 -6.38 -31.24
N GLN A 126 -6.06 -5.36 -30.46
CA GLN A 126 -7.46 -4.94 -30.31
C GLN A 126 -8.08 -4.51 -31.65
N THR A 127 -9.41 -4.55 -31.75
CA THR A 127 -10.08 -4.08 -32.97
C THR A 127 -9.85 -2.59 -33.17
N VAL A 128 -9.24 -2.20 -34.28
CA VAL A 128 -8.91 -0.80 -34.55
C VAL A 128 -9.96 -0.18 -35.47
N SER A 129 -10.46 1.02 -35.12
CA SER A 129 -11.48 1.72 -35.92
C SER A 129 -11.00 3.08 -36.40
N LEU A 130 -11.22 3.37 -37.68
CA LEU A 130 -10.68 4.51 -38.43
C LEU A 130 -11.78 5.21 -39.23
N LYS A 131 -11.91 6.52 -39.10
CA LYS A 131 -12.82 7.32 -39.95
C LYS A 131 -12.19 7.61 -41.30
N SER A 132 -12.92 7.39 -42.39
CA SER A 132 -12.49 7.66 -43.77
C SER A 132 -12.29 9.15 -44.03
N GLY A 133 -11.14 9.51 -44.61
CA GLY A 133 -10.77 10.88 -44.97
C GLY A 133 -11.28 11.33 -46.35
N ALA A 134 -12.32 10.69 -46.90
CA ALA A 134 -12.79 10.83 -48.29
C ALA A 134 -11.84 10.30 -49.38
N THR A 135 -10.68 9.77 -49.00
CA THR A 135 -9.72 9.03 -49.84
C THR A 135 -9.78 7.53 -49.55
N PRO A 136 -9.37 6.65 -50.50
CA PRO A 136 -9.27 5.22 -50.26
C PRO A 136 -8.34 4.89 -49.08
N LEU A 137 -8.65 3.82 -48.35
CA LEU A 137 -7.81 3.31 -47.25
C LEU A 137 -6.72 2.39 -47.82
N TYR A 138 -5.47 2.65 -47.50
CA TYR A 138 -4.32 1.82 -47.88
C TYR A 138 -3.86 1.01 -46.67
N LEU A 139 -3.74 -0.31 -46.85
CA LEU A 139 -3.20 -1.24 -45.84
C LEU A 139 -1.97 -1.93 -46.41
N ALA A 140 -0.87 -1.95 -45.67
CA ALA A 140 0.35 -2.65 -46.09
C ALA A 140 1.05 -3.32 -44.92
N LEU A 141 1.71 -4.45 -45.19
CA LEU A 141 2.54 -5.14 -44.22
C LEU A 141 4.01 -4.77 -44.50
N GLU A 142 4.60 -3.96 -43.60
CA GLU A 142 5.99 -3.51 -43.69
C GLU A 142 6.87 -4.33 -42.74
N HIS A 143 8.01 -4.80 -43.25
CA HIS A 143 9.02 -5.49 -42.46
C HIS A 143 10.26 -4.60 -42.35
N GLN A 144 10.93 -4.52 -41.20
CA GLN A 144 12.13 -3.72 -41.01
C GLN A 144 13.18 -4.53 -40.27
N GLN A 145 14.42 -4.51 -40.76
CA GLN A 145 15.57 -5.12 -40.10
C GLN A 145 16.43 -4.05 -39.41
N GLU A 146 17.10 -4.40 -38.31
CA GLU A 146 17.96 -3.49 -37.55
C GLU A 146 19.04 -2.87 -38.47
N GLY A 147 19.10 -1.53 -38.52
CA GLY A 147 19.99 -0.78 -39.43
C GLY A 147 19.34 -0.22 -40.70
N ASN A 148 18.04 -0.47 -40.92
CA ASN A 148 17.24 0.10 -42.02
C ASN A 148 17.80 -0.19 -43.43
N THR A 149 18.52 -1.29 -43.59
CA THR A 149 19.10 -1.77 -44.85
C THR A 149 18.15 -2.73 -45.57
N ALA A 150 18.27 -2.84 -46.89
CA ALA A 150 17.59 -3.88 -47.66
C ALA A 150 18.03 -5.28 -47.18
N GLY A 151 17.09 -6.22 -47.11
CA GLY A 151 17.28 -7.53 -46.49
C GLY A 151 16.20 -8.53 -46.84
N TYR A 152 16.10 -9.61 -46.06
CA TYR A 152 15.11 -10.68 -46.28
C TYR A 152 14.34 -10.97 -45.00
N VAL A 153 13.04 -11.27 -45.15
CA VAL A 153 12.21 -11.76 -44.05
C VAL A 153 12.76 -13.11 -43.57
N VAL A 154 13.03 -13.24 -42.27
CA VAL A 154 13.75 -14.39 -41.68
C VAL A 154 12.80 -15.54 -41.30
N GLY A 155 11.55 -15.23 -40.99
CA GLY A 155 10.51 -16.18 -40.63
C GLY A 155 9.13 -15.76 -41.14
N ASP A 156 8.27 -16.74 -41.39
CA ASP A 156 6.95 -16.51 -41.96
C ASP A 156 6.10 -15.58 -41.08
N VAL A 157 5.44 -14.61 -41.71
CA VAL A 157 4.46 -13.72 -41.08
C VAL A 157 3.10 -13.94 -41.72
N ASP A 158 2.14 -14.38 -40.90
CA ASP A 158 0.75 -14.56 -41.31
C ASP A 158 -0.15 -13.64 -40.49
N VAL A 159 -0.88 -12.75 -41.14
CA VAL A 159 -1.87 -11.87 -40.50
C VAL A 159 -3.22 -12.07 -41.18
N LEU A 160 -4.18 -12.61 -40.43
CA LEU A 160 -5.56 -12.79 -40.86
C LEU A 160 -6.44 -11.81 -40.09
N PHE A 161 -7.15 -10.94 -40.81
CA PHE A 161 -8.03 -9.96 -40.21
C PHE A 161 -9.27 -9.69 -41.05
N ARG A 162 -10.37 -9.34 -40.40
CA ARG A 162 -11.64 -8.99 -41.03
C ARG A 162 -11.83 -7.48 -41.02
N VAL A 163 -12.14 -6.91 -42.17
CA VAL A 163 -12.46 -5.48 -42.31
C VAL A 163 -13.96 -5.31 -42.35
N HIS A 164 -14.46 -4.42 -41.50
CA HIS A 164 -15.85 -3.93 -41.50
C HIS A 164 -15.87 -2.47 -41.96
N ALA A 165 -16.92 -2.05 -42.64
CA ALA A 165 -17.13 -0.66 -43.02
C ALA A 165 -18.55 -0.21 -42.65
N SER A 166 -18.69 0.93 -41.96
CA SER A 166 -19.96 1.45 -41.45
C SER A 166 -20.15 2.91 -41.86
N VAL A 167 -21.33 3.27 -42.36
CA VAL A 167 -21.66 4.60 -42.94
C VAL A 167 -21.99 5.67 -41.89
N THR A 168 -22.22 5.27 -40.64
CA THR A 168 -22.79 6.17 -39.60
C THR A 168 -21.77 6.66 -38.58
N ASP A 169 -20.48 6.68 -38.96
CA ASP A 169 -19.35 6.93 -38.06
C ASP A 169 -19.23 5.98 -36.85
N LYS A 170 -20.07 4.94 -36.79
CA LYS A 170 -20.06 3.95 -35.71
C LYS A 170 -18.97 2.91 -35.96
N ALA A 171 -18.03 2.81 -35.01
CA ALA A 171 -17.10 1.69 -34.93
C ALA A 171 -17.87 0.37 -34.83
N PHE A 172 -17.30 -0.71 -35.35
CA PHE A 172 -17.87 -2.03 -35.18
C PHE A 172 -17.88 -2.43 -33.70
N TYR A 173 -19.05 -2.83 -33.21
CA TYR A 173 -19.23 -3.31 -31.85
C TYR A 173 -19.30 -4.83 -31.86
N GLY A 174 -18.55 -5.49 -30.97
CA GLY A 174 -18.77 -6.90 -30.67
C GLY A 174 -20.05 -7.10 -29.88
N LEU A 175 -20.31 -6.17 -28.96
CA LEU A 175 -21.53 -6.13 -28.15
C LEU A 175 -21.94 -4.67 -27.91
N ASN A 176 -23.18 -4.35 -28.24
CA ASN A 176 -23.76 -3.03 -27.99
C ASN A 176 -25.12 -3.19 -27.31
N ILE A 177 -25.21 -2.80 -26.04
CA ILE A 177 -26.43 -2.88 -25.24
C ILE A 177 -26.88 -1.44 -24.96
N THR A 178 -28.10 -1.12 -25.34
CA THR A 178 -28.66 0.23 -25.18
C THR A 178 -30.05 0.19 -24.58
N ASN A 179 -30.39 1.11 -23.67
CA ASN A 179 -31.74 1.26 -23.10
C ASN A 179 -32.34 -0.06 -22.58
N SER A 180 -31.54 -0.84 -21.85
CA SER A 180 -31.88 -2.21 -21.45
C SER A 180 -31.73 -2.41 -19.94
N ILE A 181 -32.46 -3.39 -19.40
CA ILE A 181 -32.40 -3.80 -17.99
C ILE A 181 -32.00 -5.28 -17.95
N ILE A 182 -30.98 -5.60 -17.17
CA ILE A 182 -30.44 -6.95 -16.97
C ILE A 182 -30.50 -7.23 -15.48
N ASN A 183 -31.50 -8.01 -15.04
CA ASN A 183 -31.81 -8.15 -13.64
C ASN A 183 -32.07 -9.58 -13.18
N GLY A 184 -31.77 -9.88 -11.92
CA GLY A 184 -32.21 -11.10 -11.23
C GLY A 184 -31.58 -12.40 -11.73
N ASN A 185 -30.38 -12.34 -12.33
CA ASN A 185 -29.71 -13.54 -12.84
C ASN A 185 -28.98 -14.28 -11.71
N ILE A 186 -29.05 -15.62 -11.70
CA ILE A 186 -28.25 -16.45 -10.78
C ILE A 186 -26.75 -16.38 -11.15
N GLY A 187 -26.45 -16.20 -12.44
CA GLY A 187 -25.09 -15.96 -12.95
C GLY A 187 -24.69 -14.49 -12.96
N ASN A 188 -23.71 -14.15 -13.80
CA ASN A 188 -23.32 -12.76 -14.03
C ASN A 188 -24.41 -12.02 -14.81
N GLY A 189 -24.47 -10.68 -14.71
CA GLY A 189 -25.38 -9.89 -15.54
C GLY A 189 -24.98 -9.93 -17.02
N VAL A 190 -23.76 -9.50 -17.32
CA VAL A 190 -23.15 -9.61 -18.65
C VAL A 190 -21.82 -10.33 -18.50
N PHE A 191 -21.65 -11.44 -19.22
CA PHE A 191 -20.41 -12.21 -19.25
C PHE A 191 -19.83 -12.21 -20.67
N GLY A 192 -18.60 -11.71 -20.80
CA GLY A 192 -17.83 -11.74 -22.01
C GLY A 192 -16.56 -12.57 -21.82
N LYS A 193 -16.22 -13.42 -22.79
CA LYS A 193 -14.97 -14.17 -22.78
C LYS A 193 -14.18 -13.90 -24.06
N ASP A 194 -12.88 -13.63 -23.94
CA ASP A 194 -11.97 -13.39 -25.08
C ASP A 194 -12.43 -12.24 -25.99
N ILE A 195 -13.05 -11.19 -25.42
CA ILE A 195 -13.58 -10.06 -26.22
C ILE A 195 -12.41 -9.24 -26.78
N ARG A 196 -12.44 -8.95 -28.08
CA ARG A 196 -11.43 -8.12 -28.77
C ARG A 196 -12.02 -6.93 -29.53
N GLU A 197 -13.33 -6.92 -29.69
CA GLU A 197 -14.10 -5.87 -30.33
C GLU A 197 -14.66 -4.89 -29.30
N ARG A 198 -15.03 -3.70 -29.75
CA ARG A 198 -15.61 -2.70 -28.85
C ARG A 198 -16.90 -3.24 -28.21
N THR A 199 -16.97 -3.17 -26.88
CA THR A 199 -18.16 -3.49 -26.10
C THR A 199 -18.70 -2.23 -25.47
N ALA A 200 -19.95 -1.87 -25.76
CA ALA A 200 -20.56 -0.64 -25.27
C ALA A 200 -21.88 -0.91 -24.55
N LEU A 201 -22.03 -0.32 -23.35
CA LEU A 201 -23.30 -0.23 -22.64
C LEU A 201 -23.66 1.25 -22.54
N SER A 202 -24.85 1.61 -23.01
CA SER A 202 -25.36 2.98 -22.97
C SER A 202 -26.77 3.02 -22.40
N ASN A 203 -26.99 3.71 -21.28
CA ASN A 203 -28.28 3.72 -20.58
C ASN A 203 -28.77 2.30 -20.26
N VAL A 204 -27.93 1.53 -19.56
CA VAL A 204 -28.22 0.14 -19.17
C VAL A 204 -28.29 0.04 -17.65
N THR A 205 -29.22 -0.75 -17.13
CA THR A 205 -29.28 -1.08 -15.69
C THR A 205 -28.95 -2.55 -15.51
N VAL A 206 -27.93 -2.86 -14.72
CA VAL A 206 -27.49 -4.23 -14.38
C VAL A 206 -27.62 -4.41 -12.87
N ASN A 207 -28.63 -5.15 -12.40
CA ASN A 207 -28.90 -5.25 -10.97
C ASN A 207 -29.34 -6.62 -10.46
N LEU A 208 -29.15 -6.88 -9.17
CA LEU A 208 -29.62 -8.09 -8.48
C LEU A 208 -29.08 -9.40 -9.11
N ASN A 209 -27.87 -9.37 -9.67
CA ASN A 209 -27.23 -10.56 -10.23
C ASN A 209 -26.38 -11.27 -9.15
N GLN A 210 -26.46 -12.60 -9.07
CA GLN A 210 -25.84 -13.43 -8.03
C GLN A 210 -24.48 -14.03 -8.44
N GLY A 211 -24.01 -13.75 -9.66
CA GLY A 211 -22.71 -14.18 -10.16
C GLY A 211 -21.52 -13.45 -9.54
N LEU A 212 -20.34 -13.65 -10.16
CA LEU A 212 -19.07 -13.04 -9.77
C LEU A 212 -19.00 -11.54 -10.06
N ALA A 213 -19.72 -11.06 -11.08
CA ALA A 213 -19.88 -9.63 -11.29
C ALA A 213 -21.18 -9.28 -12.04
N GLY A 214 -21.59 -8.02 -11.94
CA GLY A 214 -22.61 -7.43 -12.81
C GLY A 214 -22.15 -7.45 -14.27
N PHE A 215 -20.97 -6.92 -14.55
CA PHE A 215 -20.31 -7.00 -15.86
C PHE A 215 -18.93 -7.66 -15.74
N LEU A 216 -18.82 -8.90 -16.19
CA LEU A 216 -17.59 -9.69 -16.14
C LEU A 216 -17.02 -9.86 -17.55
N VAL A 217 -15.78 -9.41 -17.76
CA VAL A 217 -14.99 -9.71 -18.96
C VAL A 217 -13.81 -10.58 -18.57
N LYS A 218 -13.79 -11.81 -19.10
CA LYS A 218 -12.74 -12.79 -18.85
C LYS A 218 -11.88 -12.96 -20.09
N ASP A 219 -10.62 -12.56 -20.03
CA ASP A 219 -9.66 -12.64 -21.13
C ASP A 219 -10.05 -11.75 -22.35
N GLY A 220 -9.05 -11.22 -23.07
CA GLY A 220 -9.26 -10.33 -24.23
C GLY A 220 -8.87 -8.86 -23.99
N ALA A 221 -8.69 -8.11 -25.08
CA ALA A 221 -8.13 -6.75 -25.11
C ALA A 221 -9.09 -5.77 -25.81
N ALA A 222 -10.35 -5.77 -25.40
CA ALA A 222 -11.40 -4.96 -26.03
C ALA A 222 -11.46 -3.52 -25.51
N ASP A 223 -11.87 -2.60 -26.40
CA ASP A 223 -12.34 -1.28 -25.96
C ASP A 223 -13.69 -1.43 -25.23
N ILE A 224 -13.72 -1.12 -23.93
CA ILE A 224 -14.95 -1.16 -23.14
C ILE A 224 -15.43 0.28 -22.92
N TRP A 225 -16.69 0.53 -23.26
CA TRP A 225 -17.32 1.84 -23.06
C TRP A 225 -18.61 1.71 -22.26
N LEU A 226 -18.60 2.27 -21.04
CA LEU A 226 -19.81 2.45 -20.23
C LEU A 226 -20.22 3.92 -20.24
N ASN A 227 -21.47 4.18 -20.63
CA ASN A 227 -22.05 5.51 -20.63
C ASN A 227 -23.44 5.51 -19.99
N ASP A 228 -23.67 6.40 -19.01
CA ASP A 228 -24.96 6.51 -18.29
C ASP A 228 -25.50 5.13 -17.84
N THR A 229 -24.62 4.26 -17.34
CA THR A 229 -24.98 2.89 -16.95
C THR A 229 -25.11 2.80 -15.43
N ARG A 230 -26.01 1.96 -14.93
CA ARG A 230 -26.19 1.71 -13.48
C ARG A 230 -25.91 0.24 -13.20
N ILE A 231 -24.86 -0.04 -12.45
CA ILE A 231 -24.53 -1.40 -12.02
C ILE A 231 -24.65 -1.43 -10.50
N GLN A 232 -25.70 -2.07 -10.00
CA GLN A 232 -26.04 -1.97 -8.58
C GLN A 232 -26.58 -3.26 -7.97
N GLU A 233 -26.42 -3.43 -6.66
CA GLU A 233 -27.02 -4.54 -5.90
C GLU A 233 -26.62 -5.93 -6.44
N ASN A 234 -25.42 -6.06 -7.01
CA ASN A 234 -24.90 -7.36 -7.45
C ASN A 234 -24.16 -8.05 -6.30
N TRP A 235 -24.23 -9.38 -6.27
CA TRP A 235 -23.58 -10.21 -5.23
C TRP A 235 -22.06 -10.28 -5.36
N GLY A 236 -21.55 -10.11 -6.57
CA GLY A 236 -20.12 -10.03 -6.85
C GLY A 236 -19.65 -8.59 -7.01
N ASP A 237 -18.64 -8.40 -7.86
CA ASP A 237 -18.18 -7.06 -8.23
C ASP A 237 -19.23 -6.34 -9.09
N GLY A 238 -19.23 -5.01 -9.12
CA GLY A 238 -19.99 -4.26 -10.11
C GLY A 238 -19.49 -4.62 -11.51
N MET A 239 -18.20 -4.38 -11.75
CA MET A 239 -17.52 -4.71 -13.00
C MET A 239 -16.16 -5.35 -12.73
N ASN A 240 -15.81 -6.39 -13.49
CA ASN A 240 -14.54 -7.09 -13.32
C ASN A 240 -13.97 -7.44 -14.70
N VAL A 241 -12.73 -7.04 -14.98
CA VAL A 241 -12.09 -7.25 -16.28
C VAL A 241 -10.75 -7.97 -16.10
N SER A 242 -10.67 -9.26 -16.39
CA SER A 242 -9.53 -10.08 -15.94
C SER A 242 -8.21 -9.93 -16.72
N TYR A 243 -8.23 -9.30 -17.91
CA TYR A 243 -7.05 -9.19 -18.78
C TYR A 243 -6.82 -7.75 -19.22
N ALA A 244 -5.55 -7.38 -19.30
CA ALA A 244 -5.10 -6.03 -19.59
C ALA A 244 -4.87 -5.83 -21.10
N GLY A 245 -5.54 -4.84 -21.68
CA GLY A 245 -5.51 -4.53 -23.10
C GLY A 245 -6.79 -3.83 -23.59
N GLY A 246 -6.65 -2.91 -24.54
CA GLY A 246 -7.75 -2.03 -24.95
C GLY A 246 -7.94 -0.82 -24.03
N ALA A 247 -8.83 0.09 -24.40
CA ALA A 247 -9.17 1.25 -23.56
C ALA A 247 -10.50 1.03 -22.84
N ILE A 248 -10.50 1.14 -21.52
CA ILE A 248 -11.72 1.05 -20.70
C ILE A 248 -12.12 2.45 -20.28
N THR A 249 -13.28 2.91 -20.76
CA THR A 249 -13.83 4.24 -20.48
C THR A 249 -15.18 4.15 -19.79
N VAL A 250 -15.26 4.76 -18.61
CA VAL A 250 -16.48 4.81 -17.79
C VAL A 250 -16.88 6.26 -17.57
N ASN A 251 -18.06 6.67 -18.04
CA ASN A 251 -18.54 8.05 -17.98
C ASN A 251 -20.02 8.15 -17.60
N GLY A 252 -20.35 8.96 -16.60
CA GLY A 252 -21.72 9.14 -16.11
C GLY A 252 -22.36 7.86 -15.54
N THR A 253 -21.53 6.87 -15.19
CA THR A 253 -21.95 5.56 -14.70
C THR A 253 -21.99 5.54 -13.18
N ARG A 254 -22.96 4.82 -12.62
CA ARG A 254 -23.08 4.56 -11.17
C ARG A 254 -22.77 3.10 -10.87
N LEU A 255 -21.81 2.86 -9.98
CA LEU A 255 -21.43 1.55 -9.46
C LEU A 255 -21.73 1.52 -7.95
N GLU A 256 -22.91 1.02 -7.58
CA GLU A 256 -23.45 1.25 -6.23
C GLU A 256 -23.95 -0.03 -5.53
N ARG A 257 -23.79 -0.14 -4.22
CA ARG A 257 -24.37 -1.24 -3.40
C ARG A 257 -24.01 -2.65 -3.87
N ASN A 258 -22.85 -2.84 -4.48
CA ASN A 258 -22.37 -4.17 -4.84
C ASN A 258 -21.72 -4.82 -3.60
N ARG A 259 -21.85 -6.15 -3.46
CA ARG A 259 -21.37 -6.86 -2.27
C ARG A 259 -19.85 -7.02 -2.25
N TRP A 260 -19.20 -7.08 -3.41
CA TRP A 260 -17.74 -7.02 -3.51
C TRP A 260 -17.29 -5.62 -3.92
N ARG A 261 -16.38 -5.46 -4.89
CA ARG A 261 -15.85 -4.16 -5.31
C ARG A 261 -16.74 -3.53 -6.35
N ALA A 262 -16.66 -2.21 -6.51
CA ALA A 262 -17.23 -1.59 -7.69
C ALA A 262 -16.50 -2.06 -8.95
N LEU A 263 -15.16 -2.18 -8.85
CA LEU A 263 -14.33 -2.56 -9.97
C LEU A 263 -13.04 -3.32 -9.64
N HIS A 264 -12.71 -4.30 -10.47
CA HIS A 264 -11.46 -5.06 -10.44
C HIS A 264 -10.72 -5.02 -11.80
N GLN A 265 -9.47 -4.48 -11.78
CA GLN A 265 -8.43 -4.43 -12.83
C GLN A 265 -8.50 -3.25 -13.84
N GLU A 266 -7.41 -3.03 -14.60
CA GLU A 266 -7.03 -1.86 -15.44
C GLU A 266 -8.17 -0.94 -15.91
N ILE A 267 -8.17 0.37 -15.59
CA ILE A 267 -9.13 1.35 -16.16
C ILE A 267 -8.56 2.75 -16.39
N VAL A 268 -9.08 3.39 -17.45
CA VAL A 268 -9.09 4.84 -17.67
C VAL A 268 -10.48 5.43 -17.34
N PHE A 269 -10.69 5.89 -16.10
CA PHE A 269 -11.89 6.62 -15.69
C PHE A 269 -11.79 8.08 -16.13
N LYS A 270 -12.49 8.45 -17.22
CA LYS A 270 -12.67 9.85 -17.61
C LYS A 270 -14.02 10.36 -17.12
N GLY A 271 -14.07 10.85 -15.88
CA GLY A 271 -15.16 11.72 -15.43
C GLY A 271 -14.98 13.16 -15.91
N ARG A 272 -16.04 13.97 -15.74
CA ARG A 272 -16.06 15.42 -15.99
C ARG A 272 -16.53 16.14 -14.72
N PRO A 273 -16.14 17.41 -14.49
CA PRO A 273 -16.44 18.12 -13.25
C PRO A 273 -17.94 18.14 -12.90
N SER A 274 -18.26 17.83 -11.64
CA SER A 274 -19.64 17.79 -11.10
C SER A 274 -20.37 19.13 -11.12
N ASN A 275 -19.63 20.23 -11.29
CA ASN A 275 -20.13 21.60 -11.43
C ASN A 275 -20.80 21.83 -12.80
N ASN A 276 -20.66 20.87 -13.73
CA ASN A 276 -21.22 20.98 -15.06
C ASN A 276 -22.58 20.26 -15.10
N ILE A 277 -23.66 21.02 -14.93
CA ILE A 277 -25.07 20.58 -15.02
C ILE A 277 -25.43 19.84 -16.33
N PHE A 278 -24.56 19.88 -17.34
CA PHE A 278 -24.75 19.18 -18.61
C PHE A 278 -24.17 17.76 -18.65
N TYR A 279 -23.51 17.27 -17.59
CA TYR A 279 -22.93 15.92 -17.54
C TYR A 279 -23.32 15.15 -16.28
N LEU A 280 -23.61 13.86 -16.45
CA LEU A 280 -23.85 12.96 -15.33
C LEU A 280 -22.52 12.64 -14.63
N PRO A 281 -22.43 12.75 -13.29
CA PRO A 281 -21.23 12.37 -12.55
C PRO A 281 -21.04 10.85 -12.58
N THR A 282 -19.78 10.42 -12.57
CA THR A 282 -19.43 9.02 -12.31
C THR A 282 -19.35 8.81 -10.80
N ILE A 283 -20.14 7.88 -10.26
CA ILE A 283 -20.28 7.65 -8.82
C ILE A 283 -19.93 6.19 -8.51
N VAL A 284 -19.11 6.00 -7.48
CA VAL A 284 -18.76 4.70 -6.90
C VAL A 284 -19.12 4.75 -5.42
N ALA A 285 -20.28 4.18 -5.05
CA ALA A 285 -20.83 4.39 -3.71
C ALA A 285 -21.39 3.13 -3.03
N ASP A 286 -21.40 3.12 -1.70
CA ASP A 286 -22.04 2.10 -0.87
C ASP A 286 -21.60 0.65 -1.19
N ASN A 287 -20.42 0.44 -1.77
CA ASN A 287 -19.91 -0.91 -2.05
C ASN A 287 -19.31 -1.52 -0.78
N LEU A 288 -19.56 -2.81 -0.56
CA LEU A 288 -19.21 -3.48 0.71
C LEU A 288 -17.72 -3.87 0.84
N TRP A 289 -16.98 -4.01 -0.27
CA TRP A 289 -15.57 -4.46 -0.30
C TRP A 289 -14.62 -3.44 -0.94
N GLY A 290 -14.95 -2.14 -0.88
CA GLY A 290 -14.17 -1.05 -1.46
C GLY A 290 -14.67 -0.58 -2.84
N GLY A 291 -13.98 0.42 -3.40
CA GLY A 291 -14.38 1.06 -4.65
C GLY A 291 -13.68 0.46 -5.86
N VAL A 292 -12.64 1.14 -6.34
CA VAL A 292 -11.91 0.80 -7.57
C VAL A 292 -10.54 0.21 -7.24
N LEU A 293 -10.25 -0.97 -7.78
CA LEU A 293 -8.92 -1.57 -7.77
C LEU A 293 -8.31 -1.59 -9.18
N VAL A 294 -7.16 -0.94 -9.34
CA VAL A 294 -6.30 -1.07 -10.53
C VAL A 294 -5.19 -2.09 -10.24
N GLY A 295 -5.18 -3.17 -11.01
CA GLY A 295 -4.25 -4.28 -10.83
C GLY A 295 -2.81 -3.98 -11.27
N ASN A 296 -1.87 -4.81 -10.81
CA ASN A 296 -0.45 -4.76 -11.20
C ASN A 296 -0.28 -5.18 -12.67
N PHE A 297 -0.06 -4.21 -13.55
CA PHE A 297 0.10 -4.43 -14.98
C PHE A 297 1.45 -3.92 -15.49
N CYS A 298 2.17 -4.80 -16.21
CA CYS A 298 3.52 -4.54 -16.67
C CYS A 298 3.63 -4.65 -18.20
N LEU A 299 4.04 -3.55 -18.84
CA LEU A 299 4.41 -3.53 -20.25
C LEU A 299 5.93 -3.44 -20.41
N PRO A 300 6.57 -4.25 -21.26
CA PRO A 300 8.01 -4.13 -21.50
C PRO A 300 8.37 -2.78 -22.15
N ALA A 301 9.45 -2.14 -21.71
CA ALA A 301 9.85 -0.81 -22.16
C ALA A 301 10.16 -0.74 -23.67
N TYR A 302 10.73 -1.80 -24.24
CA TYR A 302 11.07 -1.87 -25.68
C TYR A 302 9.84 -1.78 -26.60
N ARG A 303 8.63 -1.89 -26.06
CA ARG A 303 7.38 -1.73 -26.82
C ARG A 303 7.05 -0.27 -27.14
N ASN A 304 7.71 0.71 -26.50
CA ASN A 304 7.43 2.15 -26.65
C ASN A 304 5.95 2.53 -26.40
N ILE A 305 5.25 1.79 -25.54
CA ILE A 305 3.88 2.10 -25.11
C ILE A 305 3.91 2.67 -23.69
N GLU A 306 3.25 3.81 -23.47
CA GLU A 306 3.11 4.44 -22.16
C GLU A 306 1.72 4.10 -21.58
N PRO A 307 1.62 3.17 -20.59
CA PRO A 307 0.34 2.84 -19.96
C PRO A 307 -0.18 4.02 -19.13
N LYS A 308 -1.50 4.24 -19.15
CA LYS A 308 -2.15 5.39 -18.50
C LYS A 308 -3.32 4.95 -17.65
N VAL A 309 -3.37 5.44 -16.42
CA VAL A 309 -4.48 5.31 -15.49
C VAL A 309 -4.94 6.71 -15.16
N LEU A 310 -6.11 7.10 -15.66
CA LEU A 310 -6.68 8.42 -15.42
C LEU A 310 -7.94 8.21 -14.57
N ILE A 311 -8.07 8.89 -13.44
CA ILE A 311 -9.23 8.84 -12.57
C ILE A 311 -9.55 10.27 -12.18
N ASN A 312 -10.40 10.90 -12.99
CA ASN A 312 -10.66 12.32 -12.86
C ASN A 312 -12.14 12.60 -12.64
N TRP A 313 -12.46 13.48 -11.68
CA TRP A 313 -13.83 13.91 -11.36
C TRP A 313 -14.80 12.76 -11.04
N VAL A 314 -14.35 11.80 -10.23
CA VAL A 314 -15.16 10.68 -9.71
C VAL A 314 -15.52 10.92 -8.24
N GLU A 315 -16.73 10.54 -7.86
CA GLU A 315 -17.19 10.56 -6.47
C GLU A 315 -17.15 9.16 -5.87
N PHE A 316 -16.32 8.96 -4.84
CA PHE A 316 -16.19 7.73 -4.07
C PHE A 316 -16.83 7.93 -2.69
N LEU A 317 -18.05 7.41 -2.51
CA LEU A 317 -18.88 7.73 -1.35
C LEU A 317 -19.20 6.50 -0.51
N SER A 318 -18.96 6.54 0.79
CA SER A 318 -19.43 5.52 1.74
C SER A 318 -19.03 4.07 1.39
N ASN A 319 -17.92 3.86 0.68
CA ASN A 319 -17.42 2.51 0.41
C ASN A 319 -16.86 1.92 1.71
N SER A 320 -17.06 0.62 1.89
CA SER A 320 -16.76 -0.06 3.13
C SER A 320 -15.55 -1.00 3.05
N TYR A 321 -14.92 -1.21 4.20
CA TYR A 321 -13.87 -2.20 4.46
C TYR A 321 -12.53 -1.94 3.74
N HIS A 322 -12.48 -2.09 2.42
CA HIS A 322 -11.27 -1.90 1.60
C HIS A 322 -11.14 -0.43 1.11
N PRO A 323 -10.00 -0.03 0.51
CA PRO A 323 -9.83 1.32 0.01
C PRO A 323 -10.87 1.73 -1.04
N ALA A 324 -11.28 3.00 -1.02
CA ALA A 324 -12.17 3.57 -2.03
C ALA A 324 -11.49 3.59 -3.41
N LEU A 325 -10.19 3.86 -3.44
CA LEU A 325 -9.35 3.76 -4.61
C LEU A 325 -8.02 3.07 -4.26
N GLU A 326 -7.67 2.01 -4.99
CA GLU A 326 -6.42 1.27 -4.83
C GLU A 326 -5.73 1.07 -6.18
N ILE A 327 -4.43 1.35 -6.24
CA ILE A 327 -3.60 1.19 -7.45
C ILE A 327 -2.36 0.37 -7.11
N HIS A 328 -2.22 -0.81 -7.73
CA HIS A 328 -1.00 -1.59 -7.66
C HIS A 328 -0.09 -1.28 -8.86
N SER A 329 1.10 -0.79 -8.57
CA SER A 329 2.06 -0.42 -9.62
C SER A 329 2.84 -1.64 -10.16
N CYS A 330 3.39 -1.51 -11.36
CA CYS A 330 4.21 -2.55 -11.97
C CYS A 330 5.56 -2.74 -11.26
N GLN A 331 5.83 -3.96 -10.78
CA GLN A 331 7.05 -4.29 -10.03
C GLN A 331 8.16 -4.92 -10.89
N GLY A 332 7.98 -5.04 -12.21
CA GLY A 332 8.94 -5.64 -13.12
C GLY A 332 10.15 -4.74 -13.44
N PHE A 333 11.28 -5.35 -13.79
CA PHE A 333 12.44 -4.65 -14.34
C PHE A 333 12.32 -4.48 -15.87
N GLY A 334 12.86 -3.39 -16.43
CA GLY A 334 12.84 -3.17 -17.88
C GLY A 334 11.45 -2.90 -18.47
N VAL A 335 10.53 -2.41 -17.64
CA VAL A 335 9.13 -2.11 -18.00
C VAL A 335 8.92 -0.62 -18.26
N ALA A 336 7.89 -0.29 -19.04
CA ALA A 336 7.44 1.07 -19.26
C ALA A 336 6.87 1.67 -17.97
N ARG A 337 6.98 3.00 -17.85
CA ARG A 337 6.45 3.73 -16.70
C ARG A 337 4.95 4.00 -16.89
N THR A 338 4.14 3.67 -15.89
CA THR A 338 2.70 3.97 -15.90
C THR A 338 2.47 5.42 -15.48
N VAL A 339 1.69 6.16 -16.26
CA VAL A 339 1.23 7.51 -15.88
C VAL A 339 -0.08 7.38 -15.14
N VAL A 340 -0.10 7.81 -13.88
CA VAL A 340 -1.28 7.82 -13.02
C VAL A 340 -1.68 9.27 -12.79
N ASP A 341 -2.91 9.63 -13.16
CA ASP A 341 -3.48 10.96 -12.90
C ASP A 341 -4.79 10.79 -12.12
N VAL A 342 -4.77 11.23 -10.86
CA VAL A 342 -5.91 11.22 -9.94
C VAL A 342 -6.24 12.67 -9.63
N THR A 343 -7.14 13.27 -10.39
CA THR A 343 -7.41 14.72 -10.31
C THR A 343 -8.89 15.06 -10.14
N GLY A 344 -9.21 15.93 -9.16
CA GLY A 344 -10.56 16.49 -9.00
C GLY A 344 -11.60 15.52 -8.43
N ASN A 345 -11.17 14.44 -7.78
CA ASN A 345 -12.08 13.44 -7.20
C ASN A 345 -12.56 13.87 -5.81
N ARG A 346 -13.73 13.36 -5.42
CA ARG A 346 -14.30 13.50 -4.07
C ARG A 346 -14.36 12.13 -3.41
N ILE A 347 -13.63 11.94 -2.32
CA ILE A 347 -13.54 10.68 -1.56
C ILE A 347 -14.09 10.97 -0.17
N GLU A 348 -15.30 10.52 0.11
CA GLU A 348 -16.04 10.90 1.31
C GLU A 348 -16.76 9.75 2.02
N GLY A 349 -16.72 9.77 3.35
CA GLY A 349 -17.51 8.88 4.20
C GLY A 349 -17.11 7.41 4.15
N ASN A 350 -15.97 7.08 3.55
CA ASN A 350 -15.51 5.69 3.41
C ASN A 350 -15.05 5.15 4.78
N THR A 351 -15.32 3.87 5.06
CA THR A 351 -14.89 3.23 6.30
C THR A 351 -13.52 2.57 6.20
N GLY A 352 -13.12 2.15 4.99
CA GLY A 352 -11.74 1.79 4.65
C GLY A 352 -10.92 3.01 4.22
N MET A 353 -9.68 2.76 3.76
CA MET A 353 -8.79 3.86 3.32
C MET A 353 -9.37 4.66 2.16
N GLY A 354 -9.01 5.95 2.05
CA GLY A 354 -9.45 6.79 0.93
C GLY A 354 -8.78 6.40 -0.38
N PHE A 355 -7.46 6.65 -0.47
CA PHE A 355 -6.64 6.31 -1.63
C PHE A 355 -5.36 5.58 -1.21
N ARG A 356 -5.11 4.41 -1.80
CA ARG A 356 -3.92 3.59 -1.58
C ARG A 356 -3.12 3.35 -2.86
N MET A 357 -1.81 3.56 -2.80
CA MET A 357 -0.85 3.15 -3.84
C MET A 357 0.43 2.61 -3.18
N ALA A 358 0.48 1.29 -2.95
CA ALA A 358 1.60 0.60 -2.32
C ALA A 358 1.81 -0.78 -2.99
N PRO A 359 3.01 -1.10 -3.53
CA PRO A 359 4.13 -0.18 -3.76
C PRO A 359 3.85 0.77 -4.93
N SER A 360 4.44 1.95 -4.87
CA SER A 360 4.51 2.99 -5.89
C SER A 360 5.85 2.92 -6.63
N VAL A 361 5.94 2.10 -7.67
CA VAL A 361 7.15 1.87 -8.48
C VAL A 361 6.82 1.77 -9.98
N ASN A 362 7.79 2.08 -10.83
CA ASN A 362 7.61 2.27 -12.28
C ASN A 362 6.42 3.18 -12.62
N VAL A 363 6.27 4.27 -11.86
CA VAL A 363 5.10 5.15 -11.96
C VAL A 363 5.49 6.62 -12.03
N LEU A 364 4.71 7.39 -12.78
CA LEU A 364 4.61 8.85 -12.70
C LEU A 364 3.20 9.19 -12.25
N ALA A 365 3.04 9.52 -10.97
CA ALA A 365 1.75 9.75 -10.36
C ALA A 365 1.51 11.23 -10.05
N PHE A 366 0.32 11.72 -10.40
CA PHE A 366 -0.19 13.03 -10.09
C PHE A 366 -1.47 12.90 -9.26
N VAL A 367 -1.48 13.43 -8.05
CA VAL A 367 -2.64 13.43 -7.15
C VAL A 367 -3.00 14.88 -6.87
N ASN A 368 -3.93 15.43 -7.65
CA ASN A 368 -4.16 16.88 -7.66
C ASN A 368 -5.62 17.26 -7.41
N SER A 369 -5.84 18.32 -6.62
CA SER A 369 -7.19 18.92 -6.47
C SER A 369 -8.28 17.95 -5.99
N ASN A 370 -7.93 16.91 -5.23
CA ASN A 370 -8.90 15.96 -4.67
C ASN A 370 -9.40 16.42 -3.29
N GLN A 371 -10.60 15.98 -2.92
CA GLN A 371 -11.23 16.24 -1.63
C GLN A 371 -11.39 14.93 -0.86
N PHE A 372 -10.73 14.80 0.28
CA PHE A 372 -10.85 13.70 1.22
C PHE A 372 -11.60 14.20 2.46
N LEU A 373 -12.87 13.82 2.59
CA LEU A 373 -13.79 14.37 3.59
C LEU A 373 -14.39 13.26 4.45
N ASN A 374 -14.45 13.43 5.78
CA ASN A 374 -15.19 12.54 6.67
C ASN A 374 -14.87 11.02 6.52
N ASN A 375 -13.68 10.64 6.04
CA ASN A 375 -13.30 9.23 5.96
C ASN A 375 -12.93 8.72 7.36
N ASN A 376 -13.29 7.47 7.68
CA ASN A 376 -13.10 6.87 9.01
C ASN A 376 -11.84 5.97 9.12
N ASP A 377 -10.95 6.08 8.14
CA ASP A 377 -9.59 5.53 8.16
C ASP A 377 -8.64 6.53 7.43
N THR A 378 -7.43 6.09 7.14
CA THR A 378 -6.37 6.80 6.44
C THR A 378 -6.88 7.32 5.10
N ALA A 379 -6.84 8.64 4.91
CA ALA A 379 -7.32 9.27 3.69
C ALA A 379 -6.36 9.01 2.50
N LEU A 380 -5.05 9.07 2.73
CA LEU A 380 -4.03 8.86 1.70
C LEU A 380 -2.90 7.97 2.21
N PHE A 381 -2.61 6.90 1.47
CA PHE A 381 -1.54 5.95 1.77
C PHE A 381 -0.69 5.68 0.53
N ILE A 382 0.56 6.14 0.53
CA ILE A 382 1.54 5.87 -0.53
C ILE A 382 2.85 5.47 0.12
N LYS A 383 3.15 4.17 0.16
CA LYS A 383 4.30 3.64 0.91
C LYS A 383 5.02 2.55 0.13
N ASN A 384 6.35 2.57 0.13
CA ASN A 384 7.17 1.50 -0.45
C ASN A 384 8.02 0.73 0.58
N ALA A 385 8.08 1.18 1.84
CA ALA A 385 9.01 0.65 2.83
C ALA A 385 8.87 -0.88 3.09
N ASP A 386 7.68 -1.44 2.87
CA ASP A 386 7.42 -2.89 2.99
C ASP A 386 8.01 -3.71 1.82
N HIS A 387 8.53 -3.02 0.79
CA HIS A 387 9.14 -3.60 -0.40
C HIS A 387 10.54 -3.02 -0.69
N PRO A 388 11.51 -3.16 0.25
CA PRO A 388 12.84 -2.58 0.10
C PRO A 388 13.60 -3.09 -1.13
N GLN A 389 13.31 -4.31 -1.60
CA GLN A 389 13.87 -4.92 -2.81
C GLN A 389 13.58 -4.13 -4.10
N LEU A 390 12.58 -3.25 -4.09
CA LEU A 390 12.16 -2.48 -5.26
C LEU A 390 12.88 -1.13 -5.40
N TRP A 391 13.91 -0.86 -4.58
CA TRP A 391 14.67 0.40 -4.60
C TRP A 391 15.26 0.81 -5.97
N PRO A 392 15.64 -0.11 -6.89
CA PRO A 392 16.20 0.31 -8.19
C PRO A 392 15.14 0.86 -9.15
N LEU A 393 13.86 0.59 -8.90
CA LEU A 393 12.77 0.97 -9.78
C LEU A 393 12.44 2.47 -9.66
N ARG A 394 11.99 3.08 -10.77
CA ARG A 394 11.75 4.52 -10.85
C ARG A 394 10.38 4.88 -10.27
N ALA A 395 10.27 5.92 -9.46
CA ALA A 395 8.98 6.38 -8.93
C ALA A 395 8.96 7.90 -8.76
N ASN A 396 8.07 8.60 -9.45
CA ASN A 396 7.87 10.03 -9.28
C ASN A 396 6.42 10.29 -8.89
N VAL A 397 6.19 10.78 -7.67
CA VAL A 397 4.84 11.05 -7.15
C VAL A 397 4.73 12.52 -6.78
N THR A 398 3.74 13.22 -7.33
CA THR A 398 3.44 14.63 -7.01
C THR A 398 2.04 14.76 -6.45
N ILE A 399 1.91 15.35 -5.26
CA ILE A 399 0.64 15.54 -4.55
C ILE A 399 0.44 17.03 -4.30
N SER A 400 -0.57 17.63 -4.92
CA SER A 400 -0.81 19.08 -4.82
C SER A 400 -2.28 19.50 -4.75
N LYS A 401 -2.57 20.61 -4.08
CA LYS A 401 -3.90 21.23 -4.01
C LYS A 401 -5.01 20.32 -3.46
N ASN A 402 -4.69 19.30 -2.68
CA ASN A 402 -5.69 18.39 -2.10
C ASN A 402 -6.22 18.93 -0.76
N ALA A 403 -7.47 18.61 -0.43
CA ALA A 403 -8.08 18.96 0.85
C ALA A 403 -8.38 17.70 1.67
N PHE A 404 -7.78 17.60 2.86
CA PHE A 404 -7.99 16.55 3.85
C PHE A 404 -8.67 17.15 5.07
N LYS A 405 -9.99 16.98 5.18
CA LYS A 405 -10.80 17.60 6.24
C LYS A 405 -11.71 16.60 6.94
N PHE A 406 -11.82 16.73 8.26
CA PHE A 406 -12.75 15.95 9.09
C PHE A 406 -12.56 14.42 9.01
N ASN A 407 -11.41 13.95 8.51
CA ASN A 407 -11.10 12.53 8.47
C ASN A 407 -10.69 12.06 9.87
N ARG A 408 -10.90 10.78 10.15
CA ARG A 408 -10.58 10.13 11.42
C ARG A 408 -9.74 8.89 11.16
N GLY A 409 -8.58 8.79 11.78
CA GLY A 409 -7.68 7.64 11.60
C GLY A 409 -6.53 7.62 12.61
N LYS A 410 -5.75 6.53 12.64
CA LYS A 410 -4.48 6.48 13.40
C LYS A 410 -3.42 7.43 12.83
N TYR A 411 -3.51 7.68 11.52
CA TYR A 411 -2.87 8.75 10.79
C TYR A 411 -3.77 9.10 9.60
N ILE A 412 -3.76 10.35 9.14
CA ILE A 412 -4.62 10.75 8.02
C ILE A 412 -3.92 10.55 6.69
N ILE A 413 -2.62 10.82 6.67
CA ILE A 413 -1.74 10.68 5.51
C ILE A 413 -0.51 9.87 5.94
N SER A 414 -0.17 8.84 5.18
CA SER A 414 1.10 8.12 5.31
C SER A 414 1.79 8.09 3.96
N ILE A 415 2.98 8.70 3.89
CA ILE A 415 3.74 8.83 2.64
C ILE A 415 5.22 8.48 2.81
N GLY A 416 5.74 7.76 1.84
CA GLY A 416 7.17 7.62 1.61
C GLY A 416 7.52 6.51 0.64
N LEU A 417 8.72 6.60 0.08
CA LEU A 417 9.22 5.66 -0.90
C LEU A 417 10.35 4.84 -0.26
N ASN A 418 11.16 4.14 -1.06
CA ASN A 418 12.32 3.43 -0.49
C ASN A 418 13.39 4.46 -0.11
N GLU A 419 13.93 4.32 1.09
CA GLU A 419 15.05 5.14 1.57
C GLU A 419 16.29 4.93 0.68
N ASP A 420 17.04 6.01 0.44
CA ASP A 420 18.26 6.01 -0.39
C ASP A 420 18.09 5.50 -1.84
N ALA A 421 16.86 5.37 -2.33
CA ALA A 421 16.58 5.03 -3.73
C ALA A 421 16.82 6.24 -4.65
N PRO A 422 17.82 6.21 -5.56
CA PRO A 422 18.24 7.39 -6.33
C PRO A 422 17.23 7.81 -7.41
N ALA A 423 16.36 6.89 -7.83
CA ALA A 423 15.37 7.11 -8.89
C ALA A 423 13.94 7.21 -8.35
N GLN A 424 13.77 7.40 -7.03
CA GLN A 424 12.48 7.53 -6.37
C GLN A 424 12.37 8.89 -5.68
N GLN A 425 11.30 9.63 -5.97
CA GLN A 425 11.05 10.95 -5.41
C GLN A 425 9.55 11.18 -5.20
N LEU A 426 9.18 11.70 -4.02
CA LEU A 426 7.81 12.10 -3.69
C LEU A 426 7.79 13.58 -3.28
N ILE A 427 6.90 14.34 -3.91
CA ILE A 427 6.75 15.77 -3.67
C ILE A 427 5.34 16.03 -3.17
N PHE A 428 5.22 16.53 -1.94
CA PHE A 428 3.97 16.96 -1.32
C PHE A 428 3.98 18.48 -1.19
N ASN A 429 3.46 19.19 -2.19
CA ASN A 429 3.61 20.64 -2.27
C ASN A 429 2.40 21.37 -2.86
N GLN A 430 2.47 22.70 -2.88
CA GLN A 430 1.49 23.59 -3.52
C GLN A 430 0.07 23.43 -2.94
N GLN A 431 -0.15 23.94 -1.71
CA GLN A 431 -1.47 24.16 -1.11
C GLN A 431 -2.28 22.88 -0.81
N ASN A 432 -1.64 21.83 -0.31
CA ASN A 432 -2.42 20.77 0.35
C ASN A 432 -2.91 21.28 1.72
N GLU A 433 -4.19 21.10 2.01
CA GLU A 433 -4.83 21.48 3.28
C GLU A 433 -5.10 20.24 4.12
N ILE A 434 -4.48 20.15 5.31
CA ILE A 434 -4.68 19.06 6.27
C ILE A 434 -5.23 19.69 7.54
N ARG A 435 -6.57 19.73 7.68
CA ARG A 435 -7.23 20.54 8.71
C ARG A 435 -8.42 19.82 9.35
N GLU A 436 -8.64 20.11 10.62
CA GLU A 436 -9.81 19.61 11.37
C GLU A 436 -9.96 18.08 11.32
N ASN A 437 -8.85 17.34 11.21
CA ASN A 437 -8.86 15.88 11.25
C ASN A 437 -8.64 15.37 12.69
N ILE A 438 -9.13 14.17 12.95
CA ILE A 438 -9.07 13.50 14.24
C ILE A 438 -8.07 12.35 14.17
N VAL A 439 -6.98 12.47 14.92
CA VAL A 439 -5.99 11.39 15.04
C VAL A 439 -6.18 10.72 16.40
N PHE A 440 -6.41 9.40 16.39
CA PHE A 440 -6.60 8.65 17.64
C PHE A 440 -5.52 7.60 17.85
N ASN A 441 -5.18 7.35 19.12
CA ASN A 441 -4.35 6.22 19.51
C ASN A 441 -5.25 4.99 19.76
N PRO A 442 -5.17 3.92 18.96
CA PRO A 442 -5.91 2.67 19.18
C PRO A 442 -5.51 1.94 20.46
N TYR A 443 -4.28 2.14 20.94
CA TYR A 443 -3.73 1.50 22.14
C TYR A 443 -3.33 2.58 23.15
N PRO A 444 -4.27 3.18 23.91
CA PRO A 444 -4.00 4.33 24.77
C PRO A 444 -2.97 4.05 25.87
N GLU A 445 -2.90 2.80 26.33
CA GLU A 445 -1.93 2.35 27.34
C GLU A 445 -0.53 2.12 26.78
N LEU A 446 -0.36 2.05 25.46
CA LEU A 446 0.91 1.76 24.80
C LEU A 446 1.39 2.94 23.96
N ARG A 447 2.69 3.23 24.02
CA ARG A 447 3.32 4.32 23.27
C ARG A 447 4.26 3.77 22.19
N PRO A 448 3.98 4.00 20.91
CA PRO A 448 4.79 3.42 19.85
C PRO A 448 6.16 4.10 19.79
N ARG A 449 7.17 3.33 19.37
CA ARG A 449 8.51 3.85 19.11
C ARG A 449 8.76 4.07 17.61
N SER A 450 8.42 3.10 16.78
CA SER A 450 8.62 3.12 15.32
C SER A 450 7.66 4.03 14.57
N THR A 451 6.37 4.02 14.94
CA THR A 451 5.31 4.50 14.05
C THR A 451 4.32 5.40 14.79
N PRO A 452 4.46 6.74 14.69
CA PRO A 452 3.66 7.69 15.47
C PRO A 452 2.22 7.81 14.98
N TYR A 453 1.36 8.36 15.85
CA TYR A 453 0.01 8.81 15.50
C TYR A 453 0.02 10.30 15.21
N ALA A 454 0.02 10.67 13.94
CA ALA A 454 0.10 12.06 13.50
C ALA A 454 -0.84 12.31 12.31
N ALA A 455 -1.19 13.58 12.05
CA ALA A 455 -2.00 13.90 10.88
C ALA A 455 -1.27 13.47 9.58
N MET A 456 0.05 13.65 9.52
CA MET A 456 0.92 13.12 8.48
C MET A 456 2.07 12.29 9.05
N VAL A 457 2.30 11.10 8.51
CA VAL A 457 3.46 10.24 8.81
C VAL A 457 4.35 10.12 7.58
N VAL A 458 5.67 10.24 7.78
CA VAL A 458 6.67 10.23 6.70
C VAL A 458 7.71 9.14 6.92
N SER A 459 7.90 8.29 5.91
CA SER A 459 8.75 7.09 6.02
C SER A 459 10.12 7.17 5.37
N SER A 460 10.42 8.22 4.62
CA SER A 460 11.67 8.31 3.86
C SER A 460 12.13 9.76 3.66
N SER A 461 13.44 9.94 3.48
CA SER A 461 14.10 11.25 3.31
C SER A 461 13.97 11.82 1.89
N ASN A 462 13.63 10.99 0.90
CA ASN A 462 13.34 11.41 -0.48
C ASN A 462 11.94 12.04 -0.66
N VAL A 463 11.23 12.29 0.45
CA VAL A 463 9.95 13.01 0.50
C VAL A 463 10.22 14.49 0.79
N ILE A 464 9.70 15.37 -0.08
CA ILE A 464 9.81 16.82 0.08
C ILE A 464 8.43 17.40 0.37
N ILE A 465 8.28 18.04 1.54
CA ILE A 465 7.00 18.59 2.02
C ILE A 465 7.16 20.11 2.12
N ARG A 466 6.57 20.87 1.19
CA ARG A 466 6.71 22.34 1.20
C ARG A 466 5.44 23.07 0.81
N ARG A 467 5.17 24.21 1.44
CA ARG A 467 4.04 25.11 1.10
C ARG A 467 2.66 24.46 1.26
N ASN A 468 2.48 23.73 2.36
CA ASN A 468 1.21 23.11 2.76
C ASN A 468 0.64 23.77 4.02
N CYS A 469 -0.59 23.41 4.38
CA CYS A 469 -1.29 23.98 5.52
C CYS A 469 -1.79 22.91 6.48
N PHE A 470 -1.26 22.93 7.69
CA PHE A 470 -1.64 22.04 8.79
C PHE A 470 -2.43 22.80 9.85
N LYS A 471 -3.52 22.21 10.35
CA LYS A 471 -4.25 22.69 11.53
C LYS A 471 -5.20 21.60 12.04
N ASN A 472 -4.70 20.71 12.89
CA ASN A 472 -5.48 19.59 13.42
C ASN A 472 -5.49 19.67 14.96
N PRO A 473 -6.47 20.37 15.57
CA PRO A 473 -6.48 20.61 17.01
C PRO A 473 -6.63 19.33 17.83
N GLN A 474 -7.34 18.32 17.30
CA GLN A 474 -7.56 17.03 17.95
C GLN A 474 -6.44 16.00 17.68
N ALA A 475 -5.42 16.36 16.89
CA ALA A 475 -4.24 15.54 16.70
C ALA A 475 -3.13 15.96 17.69
N ALA A 476 -2.53 14.97 18.35
CA ALA A 476 -1.36 15.17 19.21
C ALA A 476 -0.17 15.73 18.41
N TYR A 477 0.03 15.19 17.20
CA TYR A 477 1.09 15.60 16.28
C TYR A 477 0.51 15.95 14.90
N GLU A 478 0.98 17.05 14.31
CA GLU A 478 0.66 17.43 12.94
C GLU A 478 1.47 16.58 11.94
N ILE A 479 2.75 16.37 12.25
CA ILE A 479 3.66 15.56 11.44
C ILE A 479 4.51 14.65 12.34
N GLY A 480 4.75 13.43 11.89
CA GLY A 480 5.68 12.49 12.51
C GLY A 480 6.49 11.74 11.48
N THR A 481 7.66 11.24 11.88
CA THR A 481 8.47 10.34 11.04
C THR A 481 8.48 8.93 11.60
N GLU A 482 8.56 7.95 10.69
CA GLU A 482 8.85 6.55 11.00
C GLU A 482 10.24 6.12 10.49
N LEU A 483 11.02 7.05 9.93
CA LEU A 483 12.35 6.78 9.39
C LEU A 483 13.35 6.58 10.54
N THR A 484 13.78 5.33 10.76
CA THR A 484 14.72 4.93 11.81
C THR A 484 16.19 5.22 11.46
N GLU A 485 16.45 6.37 10.83
CA GLU A 485 17.78 6.81 10.40
C GLU A 485 18.11 8.17 10.99
N HIS A 486 18.65 8.18 12.22
CA HIS A 486 18.97 9.38 13.00
C HIS A 486 19.95 10.36 12.33
N ALA A 487 20.72 9.92 11.33
CA ALA A 487 21.63 10.77 10.56
C ALA A 487 20.92 11.50 9.40
N LYS A 488 19.74 11.02 9.00
CA LYS A 488 18.96 11.57 7.89
C LYS A 488 18.05 12.68 8.36
N ARG A 489 17.59 13.47 7.39
CA ARG A 489 16.72 14.63 7.61
C ARG A 489 15.60 14.63 6.60
N ILE A 490 14.40 14.98 7.05
CA ILE A 490 13.21 15.10 6.21
C ILE A 490 12.94 16.59 5.99
N ASP A 491 12.79 16.98 4.72
CA ASP A 491 12.55 18.37 4.33
C ASP A 491 11.06 18.72 4.47
N ALA A 492 10.73 19.46 5.52
CA ALA A 492 9.39 19.97 5.81
C ALA A 492 9.36 21.51 5.90
N LYS A 493 10.19 22.17 5.10
CA LYS A 493 10.35 23.65 5.11
C LYS A 493 9.17 24.35 4.42
N GLU A 494 9.02 25.63 4.69
CA GLU A 494 8.03 26.52 4.06
C GLU A 494 6.56 26.09 4.27
N ASN A 495 6.24 25.28 5.28
CA ASN A 495 4.88 24.88 5.62
C ASN A 495 4.24 25.82 6.65
N ASN A 496 2.91 25.92 6.62
CA ASN A 496 2.14 26.58 7.67
C ASN A 496 1.66 25.54 8.69
N TRP A 497 2.04 25.71 9.95
CA TRP A 497 1.75 24.78 11.04
C TRP A 497 0.55 25.21 11.91
N GLY A 498 -0.34 26.04 11.37
CA GLY A 498 -1.58 26.49 12.03
C GLY A 498 -1.41 27.65 13.01
N SER A 499 -0.18 27.93 13.47
CA SER A 499 0.19 29.07 14.29
C SER A 499 1.49 29.71 13.81
N PRO A 500 1.62 31.06 13.87
CA PRO A 500 2.89 31.73 13.59
C PRO A 500 3.90 31.63 14.75
N VAL A 501 3.49 31.14 15.93
CA VAL A 501 4.31 31.08 17.14
C VAL A 501 4.97 29.70 17.29
N PRO A 502 6.32 29.58 17.29
CA PRO A 502 7.03 28.30 17.39
C PRO A 502 6.62 27.41 18.57
N SER A 503 6.44 27.99 19.76
CA SER A 503 6.09 27.24 20.97
C SER A 503 4.75 26.51 20.89
N GLN A 504 3.83 26.93 20.01
CA GLN A 504 2.51 26.31 19.85
C GLN A 504 2.49 25.12 18.90
N PHE A 505 3.38 25.07 17.91
CA PHE A 505 3.41 23.99 16.92
C PHE A 505 4.60 23.04 17.07
N MET A 506 5.71 23.47 17.69
CA MET A 506 6.89 22.63 17.85
C MET A 506 6.66 21.40 18.72
N SER A 507 5.75 21.47 19.70
CA SER A 507 5.33 20.30 20.48
C SER A 507 4.47 19.32 19.69
N LYS A 508 3.99 19.69 18.50
CA LYS A 508 3.19 18.85 17.60
C LYS A 508 4.01 18.20 16.48
N ILE A 509 5.34 18.25 16.56
CA ILE A 509 6.24 17.58 15.62
C ILE A 509 6.85 16.38 16.35
N PHE A 510 6.66 15.18 15.80
CA PHE A 510 7.24 13.95 16.33
C PHE A 510 8.44 13.51 15.49
N ASP A 511 9.65 13.72 16.00
CA ASP A 511 10.91 13.44 15.30
C ASP A 511 11.99 12.93 16.26
N GLN A 512 13.28 13.05 15.86
CA GLN A 512 14.43 12.68 16.68
C GLN A 512 14.39 13.21 18.12
N PHE A 513 13.81 14.40 18.35
CA PHE A 513 13.73 14.96 19.69
C PHE A 513 12.83 14.14 20.62
N ASN A 514 11.78 13.49 20.09
CA ASN A 514 10.94 12.60 20.89
C ASN A 514 11.55 11.20 21.01
N ARG A 515 12.22 10.73 19.95
CA ARG A 515 12.83 9.40 19.85
C ARG A 515 14.21 9.49 19.22
N TYR A 516 15.27 9.21 19.98
CA TYR A 516 16.65 9.41 19.51
C TYR A 516 17.02 8.59 18.25
N SER A 517 16.28 7.52 17.97
CA SER A 517 16.49 6.63 16.82
C SER A 517 15.90 7.13 15.50
N LEU A 518 15.03 8.14 15.55
CA LEU A 518 14.33 8.67 14.37
C LEU A 518 15.11 9.79 13.67
N ALA A 519 14.79 10.04 12.41
CA ALA A 519 15.29 11.17 11.64
C ALA A 519 14.77 12.53 12.15
N VAL A 520 15.49 13.61 11.86
CA VAL A 520 15.06 14.98 12.17
C VAL A 520 14.09 15.48 11.10
N ILE A 521 13.03 16.19 11.51
CA ILE A 521 12.13 16.88 10.58
C ILE A 521 12.51 18.37 10.54
N GLU A 522 13.00 18.84 9.40
CA GLU A 522 13.38 20.24 9.23
C GLU A 522 12.18 21.11 8.89
N VAL A 523 11.62 21.79 9.89
CA VAL A 523 10.45 22.67 9.74
C VAL A 523 10.77 24.15 9.51
N GLY A 524 12.03 24.55 9.69
CA GLY A 524 12.50 25.92 9.53
C GLY A 524 13.19 26.14 8.17
N PRO A 525 12.88 27.22 7.42
CA PRO A 525 11.92 28.28 7.75
C PRO A 525 10.46 27.86 7.50
N TYR A 526 9.48 28.56 8.06
CA TYR A 526 8.04 28.21 8.01
C TYR A 526 7.17 29.36 7.47
N ALA A 527 5.96 29.06 7.03
CA ALA A 527 5.02 30.05 6.48
C ALA A 527 4.01 30.50 7.56
N ALA A 528 3.98 31.81 7.88
CA ALA A 528 3.08 32.34 8.90
C ALA A 528 1.58 32.29 8.51
N VAL A 529 1.28 32.44 7.22
CA VAL A 529 -0.09 32.45 6.69
C VAL A 529 -0.29 31.34 5.66
N CYS A 530 -1.40 30.63 5.79
CA CYS A 530 -1.81 29.59 4.85
C CYS A 530 -2.46 30.19 3.59
N ASN A 531 -2.39 29.48 2.46
CA ASN A 531 -3.12 29.79 1.22
C ASN A 531 -2.75 31.12 0.52
N GLN A 532 -1.58 31.68 0.80
CA GLN A 532 -1.02 32.76 -0.01
C GLN A 532 -0.18 32.19 -1.17
N ARG A 533 -0.28 32.80 -2.35
CA ARG A 533 0.49 32.39 -3.54
C ARG A 533 2.00 32.55 -3.32
N ASN A 534 2.38 33.61 -2.59
CA ASN A 534 3.73 33.89 -2.12
C ASN A 534 3.67 34.16 -0.60
N PRO A 535 3.69 33.13 0.26
CA PRO A 535 3.61 33.32 1.70
C PRO A 535 4.88 34.01 2.23
N HIS A 536 4.72 34.86 3.23
CA HIS A 536 5.87 35.39 3.96
C HIS A 536 6.55 34.26 4.75
N ILE A 537 7.82 34.02 4.47
CA ILE A 537 8.63 32.97 5.07
C ILE A 537 9.33 33.54 6.31
N THR A 538 9.02 32.96 7.47
CA THR A 538 9.58 33.32 8.76
C THR A 538 10.69 32.34 9.13
N TYR A 539 11.83 32.87 9.57
CA TYR A 539 12.94 32.05 10.08
C TYR A 539 12.71 31.69 11.55
N LEU A 540 13.09 30.47 11.91
CA LEU A 540 13.05 30.02 13.29
C LEU A 540 14.24 30.63 14.04
N GLN A 541 14.09 31.85 14.53
CA GLN A 541 15.08 32.49 15.40
C GLN A 541 14.64 32.30 16.86
N GLU A 542 15.58 31.91 17.73
CA GLU A 542 15.44 31.93 19.19
C GLU A 542 14.46 30.92 19.82
N PHE A 543 14.08 29.83 19.13
CA PHE A 543 13.30 28.76 19.74
C PHE A 543 14.06 27.43 19.72
N PHE A 544 14.30 26.88 20.91
CA PHE A 544 14.85 25.54 21.10
C PHE A 544 13.85 24.71 21.90
N ARG A 545 13.72 23.43 21.54
CA ARG A 545 12.92 22.49 22.33
C ARG A 545 13.72 22.14 23.58
N GLU A 546 13.12 22.37 24.74
CA GLU A 546 13.73 22.10 26.03
C GLU A 546 13.33 20.71 26.53
N PHE A 547 14.29 19.96 27.07
CA PHE A 547 14.02 18.63 27.62
C PHE A 547 13.27 18.67 28.97
N ARG A 548 13.24 19.85 29.62
CA ARG A 548 12.61 20.10 30.91
C ARG A 548 11.99 21.50 30.88
N LYS A 549 10.68 21.58 31.11
CA LYS A 549 9.96 22.87 31.17
C LYS A 549 9.97 23.43 32.59
N ASP A 550 10.13 24.74 32.73
CA ASP A 550 10.05 25.42 34.03
C ASP A 550 8.69 25.25 34.73
N SER A 551 7.61 25.15 33.96
CA SER A 551 6.26 24.92 34.49
C SER A 551 6.06 23.52 35.08
N GLN A 552 6.86 22.55 34.65
CA GLN A 552 6.76 21.12 35.02
C GLN A 552 8.17 20.55 35.24
N PRO A 553 8.88 20.97 36.30
CA PRO A 553 10.30 20.66 36.48
C PRO A 553 10.59 19.17 36.71
N PHE A 554 9.58 18.38 37.09
CA PHE A 554 9.68 16.94 37.32
C PHE A 554 9.31 16.08 36.11
N VAL A 555 8.98 16.70 34.96
CA VAL A 555 8.71 15.99 33.70
C VAL A 555 9.90 16.20 32.77
N LEU A 556 10.48 15.09 32.29
CA LEU A 556 11.66 15.09 31.43
C LEU A 556 11.33 14.42 30.09
N GLY A 557 11.92 14.91 29.01
CA GLY A 557 11.78 14.26 27.71
C GLY A 557 12.51 15.01 26.59
N GLY A 558 13.32 14.29 25.84
CA GLY A 558 13.98 14.78 24.63
C GLY A 558 15.48 15.00 24.75
N THR A 559 16.01 15.80 23.82
CA THR A 559 17.46 15.99 23.64
C THR A 559 18.02 17.05 24.60
N ILE A 560 19.13 16.71 25.25
CA ILE A 560 19.86 17.56 26.20
C ILE A 560 21.10 18.08 25.49
N TYR A 561 21.11 19.39 25.19
CA TYR A 561 22.19 20.06 24.46
C TYR A 561 23.24 20.72 25.39
N GLU A 562 22.85 21.04 26.62
CA GLU A 562 23.69 21.76 27.59
C GLU A 562 23.82 20.99 28.91
N ASN A 563 24.68 21.47 29.80
CA ASN A 563 24.88 20.85 31.11
C ASN A 563 23.69 21.14 32.03
N HIS A 564 23.13 20.09 32.63
CA HIS A 564 22.00 20.22 33.53
C HIS A 564 22.18 19.39 34.80
N ASP A 565 21.86 20.03 35.93
CA ASP A 565 21.79 19.40 37.25
C ASP A 565 20.33 19.16 37.65
N LEU A 566 20.00 17.92 37.99
CA LEU A 566 18.71 17.53 38.55
C LEU A 566 18.78 17.47 40.07
N ILE A 567 17.88 18.20 40.73
CA ILE A 567 17.71 18.16 42.18
C ILE A 567 17.13 16.81 42.66
N PRO A 568 17.26 16.44 43.94
CA PRO A 568 16.62 15.22 44.46
C PRO A 568 15.11 15.24 44.25
N GLY A 569 14.57 14.22 43.57
CA GLY A 569 13.13 14.16 43.29
C GLY A 569 12.70 12.90 42.54
N ARG A 570 11.39 12.74 42.39
CA ARG A 570 10.78 11.73 41.51
C ARG A 570 10.42 12.41 40.20
N TYR A 571 11.02 11.94 39.11
CA TYR A 571 10.87 12.47 37.77
C TYR A 571 10.09 11.48 36.90
N THR A 572 9.21 12.00 36.05
CA THR A 572 8.51 11.20 35.04
C THR A 572 9.11 11.51 33.67
N VAL A 573 9.56 10.47 32.97
CA VAL A 573 10.19 10.59 31.65
C VAL A 573 9.18 10.22 30.58
N THR A 574 8.77 11.18 29.75
CA THR A 574 7.69 11.02 28.77
C THR A 574 8.17 10.74 27.35
N ASP A 575 9.40 11.15 27.03
CA ASP A 575 10.05 11.03 25.73
C ASP A 575 11.50 10.56 25.94
N ASP A 576 12.13 10.04 24.89
CA ASP A 576 13.49 9.52 25.01
C ASP A 576 14.46 10.60 25.51
N LEU A 577 15.35 10.24 26.43
CA LEU A 577 16.41 11.13 26.87
C LEU A 577 17.66 10.93 26.02
N HIS A 578 18.13 12.00 25.38
CA HIS A 578 19.34 11.95 24.55
C HIS A 578 20.36 12.97 25.06
N VAL A 579 21.44 12.48 25.69
CA VAL A 579 22.56 13.33 26.12
C VAL A 579 23.55 13.42 24.97
N VAL A 580 23.62 14.57 24.30
CA VAL A 580 24.49 14.77 23.12
C VAL A 580 25.97 14.84 23.52
N PRO A 581 26.91 14.60 22.58
CA PRO A 581 28.34 14.80 22.83
C PRO A 581 28.65 16.20 23.38
N GLY A 582 29.41 16.27 24.47
CA GLY A 582 29.78 17.53 25.13
C GLY A 582 28.80 18.04 26.19
N ALA A 583 27.58 17.50 26.26
CA ALA A 583 26.63 17.79 27.33
C ALA A 583 26.79 16.84 28.52
N LYS A 584 26.53 17.35 29.73
CA LYS A 584 26.58 16.59 30.98
C LYS A 584 25.23 16.65 31.69
N LEU A 585 24.64 15.48 31.94
CA LEU A 585 23.48 15.34 32.82
C LEU A 585 23.95 14.83 34.18
N THR A 586 23.65 15.59 35.22
CA THR A 586 24.05 15.28 36.60
C THR A 586 22.80 15.07 37.45
N ILE A 587 22.70 13.90 38.10
CA ILE A 587 21.52 13.50 38.88
C ILE A 587 21.87 13.46 40.37
N ALA A 588 21.09 14.15 41.20
CA ALA A 588 21.30 14.10 42.64
C ALA A 588 20.91 12.74 43.27
N PRO A 589 21.62 12.27 44.32
CA PRO A 589 21.31 11.02 45.01
C PRO A 589 19.89 10.96 45.57
N GLY A 590 19.30 9.76 45.56
CA GLY A 590 17.92 9.54 46.01
C GLY A 590 16.86 9.95 44.98
N SER A 591 17.26 10.42 43.80
CA SER A 591 16.35 10.67 42.69
C SER A 591 15.84 9.38 42.06
N VAL A 592 14.58 9.38 41.64
CA VAL A 592 13.91 8.28 40.94
C VAL A 592 13.44 8.79 39.59
N LEU A 593 13.88 8.18 38.50
CA LEU A 593 13.38 8.46 37.16
C LEU A 593 12.45 7.31 36.75
N GLU A 594 11.18 7.64 36.56
CA GLU A 594 10.13 6.74 36.12
C GLU A 594 9.90 6.92 34.63
N PHE A 595 10.30 5.92 33.85
CA PHE A 595 10.16 5.94 32.40
C PHE A 595 8.77 5.41 32.00
N HIS A 596 8.17 6.07 31.03
CA HIS A 596 7.01 5.53 30.31
C HIS A 596 7.41 4.33 29.43
N ASP A 597 6.40 3.61 28.96
CA ASP A 597 6.56 2.41 28.14
C ASP A 597 7.28 2.71 26.82
N GLY A 598 8.26 1.87 26.47
CA GLY A 598 9.09 2.02 25.26
C GLY A 598 9.96 3.28 25.24
N ILE A 599 10.08 4.04 26.33
CA ILE A 599 11.01 5.18 26.44
C ILE A 599 12.41 4.68 26.79
N GLY A 600 13.43 5.21 26.12
CA GLY A 600 14.83 4.87 26.37
C GLY A 600 15.69 6.08 26.71
N MET A 601 16.94 5.80 27.10
CA MET A 601 17.97 6.82 27.29
C MET A 601 19.20 6.51 26.43
N LEU A 602 19.63 7.47 25.62
CA LEU A 602 20.88 7.42 24.86
C LEU A 602 21.89 8.39 25.46
N VAL A 603 23.04 7.87 25.87
CA VAL A 603 24.15 8.66 26.42
C VAL A 603 25.30 8.69 25.41
N GLN A 604 25.55 9.86 24.84
CA GLN A 604 26.72 10.18 24.02
C GLN A 604 27.63 11.22 24.67
N GLY A 605 27.13 12.01 25.62
CA GLY A 605 27.92 12.91 26.44
C GLY A 605 28.36 12.27 27.75
N GLU A 606 28.12 12.95 28.87
CA GLU A 606 28.43 12.48 30.22
C GLU A 606 27.15 12.35 31.06
N LEU A 607 26.97 11.19 31.70
CA LEU A 607 25.93 10.96 32.70
C LEU A 607 26.61 10.74 34.05
N SER A 608 26.27 11.55 35.04
CA SER A 608 26.96 11.57 36.33
C SER A 608 26.00 11.71 37.50
N ARG A 609 26.49 11.41 38.70
CA ARG A 609 25.76 11.56 39.96
C ARG A 609 26.55 12.48 40.90
N THR A 610 25.89 13.41 41.58
CA THR A 610 26.56 14.28 42.57
C THR A 610 26.84 13.52 43.87
N GLU A 611 27.93 13.83 44.58
CA GLU A 611 28.22 13.21 45.90
C GLU A 611 27.76 14.05 47.10
N PHE A 612 27.28 15.28 46.89
CA PHE A 612 26.98 16.24 47.96
C PHE A 612 25.82 15.84 48.90
N PHE A 613 24.82 15.08 48.41
CA PHE A 613 23.59 14.81 49.16
C PHE A 613 23.43 13.32 49.49
N GLY A 614 24.11 12.83 50.53
CA GLY A 614 23.91 11.46 51.02
C GLY A 614 24.61 10.40 50.15
N PRO A 615 25.88 10.07 50.43
CA PRO A 615 26.69 9.19 49.58
C PRO A 615 26.11 7.77 49.41
N GLU A 616 25.32 7.30 50.37
CA GLU A 616 24.68 5.97 50.35
C GLU A 616 23.40 5.90 49.51
N LYS A 617 22.77 7.04 49.19
CA LYS A 617 21.51 7.03 48.44
C LYS A 617 21.78 6.72 46.96
N LYS A 618 21.16 5.65 46.46
CA LYS A 618 21.23 5.26 45.05
C LYS A 618 20.31 6.13 44.18
N VAL A 619 20.68 6.30 42.91
CA VAL A 619 19.77 6.81 41.86
C VAL A 619 19.02 5.63 41.25
N ILE A 620 17.71 5.73 41.06
CA ILE A 620 16.86 4.62 40.61
C ILE A 620 16.24 4.95 39.26
N PHE A 621 16.49 4.10 38.27
CA PHE A 621 15.81 4.09 36.99
C PHE A 621 14.83 2.92 36.97
N THR A 622 13.55 3.22 36.79
CA THR A 622 12.48 2.22 36.85
C THR A 622 11.36 2.53 35.86
N SER A 623 10.52 1.55 35.56
CA SER A 623 9.30 1.75 34.79
C SER A 623 8.23 2.41 35.66
N LYS A 624 7.35 3.21 35.05
CA LYS A 624 6.10 3.62 35.69
C LYS A 624 5.32 2.38 36.17
N PRO A 625 4.65 2.41 37.35
CA PRO A 625 3.82 1.30 37.80
C PRO A 625 2.76 0.92 36.76
N PHE A 626 2.75 -0.36 36.38
CA PHE A 626 1.80 -0.92 35.43
C PHE A 626 0.50 -1.32 36.15
N VAL A 627 -0.63 -1.13 35.48
CA VAL A 627 -1.94 -1.61 35.90
C VAL A 627 -2.54 -2.32 34.70
N LEU A 628 -2.96 -3.58 34.87
CA LEU A 628 -3.57 -4.37 33.81
C LEU A 628 -4.88 -3.72 33.36
N ALA A 629 -4.97 -3.38 32.08
CA ALA A 629 -6.16 -2.76 31.51
C ALA A 629 -7.20 -3.82 31.19
N LYS A 630 -8.43 -3.66 31.71
CA LYS A 630 -9.56 -4.52 31.32
C LYS A 630 -10.16 -4.03 30.01
N ASN A 631 -10.16 -4.87 28.99
CA ASN A 631 -10.81 -4.62 27.71
C ASN A 631 -12.21 -5.25 27.68
N LYS A 632 -13.16 -4.62 26.99
CA LYS A 632 -14.54 -5.12 26.85
C LYS A 632 -14.69 -6.21 25.79
N ASN A 633 -13.78 -6.24 24.82
CA ASN A 633 -13.90 -7.06 23.61
C ASN A 633 -12.99 -8.30 23.61
N ILE A 634 -11.97 -8.33 24.47
CA ILE A 634 -10.95 -9.38 24.49
C ILE A 634 -10.39 -9.56 25.90
N ARG A 635 -10.06 -10.79 26.28
CA ARG A 635 -9.41 -11.12 27.56
C ARG A 635 -8.57 -12.38 27.45
N LEU A 636 -7.58 -12.48 28.34
CA LEU A 636 -6.89 -13.74 28.62
C LEU A 636 -7.49 -14.34 29.90
N VAL A 637 -7.69 -15.66 29.89
CA VAL A 637 -8.26 -16.38 31.02
C VAL A 637 -7.37 -17.58 31.36
N ASP A 638 -7.05 -17.75 32.64
CA ASP A 638 -6.33 -18.92 33.12
C ASP A 638 -7.25 -20.15 33.33
N ASP A 639 -6.69 -21.25 33.84
CA ASP A 639 -7.46 -22.47 34.14
C ASP A 639 -8.51 -22.27 35.26
N ASP A 640 -8.29 -21.31 36.16
CA ASP A 640 -9.19 -21.01 37.29
C ASP A 640 -10.30 -20.02 36.89
N GLY A 641 -10.29 -19.51 35.65
CA GLY A 641 -11.27 -18.56 35.14
C GLY A 641 -10.97 -17.10 35.49
N SER A 642 -9.78 -16.79 35.99
CA SER A 642 -9.33 -15.43 36.30
C SER A 642 -8.99 -14.67 35.02
N ASP A 643 -9.46 -13.41 34.93
CA ASP A 643 -9.13 -12.49 33.83
C ASP A 643 -8.03 -11.48 34.19
N ASP A 644 -7.45 -11.59 35.39
CA ASP A 644 -6.35 -10.74 35.87
C ASP A 644 -4.98 -11.39 35.61
N VAL A 645 -4.81 -11.93 34.40
CA VAL A 645 -3.62 -12.70 33.99
C VAL A 645 -3.00 -12.16 32.70
N THR A 646 -1.69 -12.32 32.56
CA THR A 646 -0.95 -11.95 31.33
C THR A 646 -0.65 -13.16 30.45
N GLU A 647 -1.03 -14.37 30.89
CA GLU A 647 -0.95 -15.59 30.12
C GLU A 647 -2.24 -16.40 30.28
N GLY A 648 -2.76 -16.97 29.19
CA GLY A 648 -3.99 -17.75 29.24
C GLY A 648 -4.59 -18.09 27.87
N ARG A 649 -5.80 -18.66 27.90
CA ARG A 649 -6.67 -18.88 26.74
C ARG A 649 -7.23 -17.55 26.26
N LEU A 650 -7.29 -17.36 24.94
CA LEU A 650 -7.86 -16.15 24.36
C LEU A 650 -9.38 -16.25 24.25
N GLU A 651 -10.08 -15.28 24.86
CA GLU A 651 -11.52 -15.14 24.74
C GLU A 651 -11.86 -13.77 24.15
N VAL A 652 -12.84 -13.76 23.24
CA VAL A 652 -13.27 -12.59 22.47
C VAL A 652 -14.77 -12.40 22.62
N PHE A 653 -15.21 -11.14 22.58
CA PHE A 653 -16.62 -10.77 22.62
C PHE A 653 -17.07 -10.23 21.27
N VAL A 654 -17.85 -11.03 20.54
CA VAL A 654 -18.32 -10.73 19.18
C VAL A 654 -19.83 -10.93 19.14
N GLU A 655 -20.56 -10.01 18.49
CA GLU A 655 -22.03 -10.08 18.32
C GLU A 655 -22.84 -10.29 19.63
N GLY A 656 -22.31 -9.85 20.78
CA GLY A 656 -23.00 -9.91 22.06
C GLY A 656 -22.73 -11.18 22.88
N THR A 657 -21.88 -12.09 22.41
CA THR A 657 -21.50 -13.32 23.14
C THR A 657 -19.98 -13.43 23.30
N TRP A 658 -19.57 -14.01 24.42
CA TRP A 658 -18.17 -14.43 24.62
C TRP A 658 -17.93 -15.78 23.94
N GLY A 659 -16.76 -15.93 23.34
CA GLY A 659 -16.37 -17.16 22.68
C GLY A 659 -14.86 -17.26 22.47
N THR A 660 -14.44 -18.38 21.90
CA THR A 660 -13.04 -18.71 21.64
C THR A 660 -12.66 -18.51 20.17
N VAL A 661 -11.36 -18.48 19.91
CA VAL A 661 -10.76 -18.28 18.58
C VAL A 661 -10.09 -19.57 18.10
N CYS A 662 -10.31 -19.96 16.85
CA CYS A 662 -9.60 -21.09 16.25
C CYS A 662 -8.15 -20.76 15.90
N ASN A 663 -7.25 -21.72 16.14
CA ASN A 663 -5.82 -21.53 15.93
C ASN A 663 -5.31 -21.72 14.49
N ARG A 664 -6.13 -22.25 13.57
CA ARG A 664 -5.71 -22.61 12.19
C ARG A 664 -5.06 -21.45 11.41
N THR A 665 -5.50 -20.22 11.64
CA THR A 665 -4.97 -19.00 10.99
C THR A 665 -4.27 -18.07 11.97
N TRP A 666 -4.01 -18.56 13.18
CA TRP A 666 -3.33 -17.80 14.19
C TRP A 666 -1.88 -17.52 13.80
N SER A 667 -1.40 -16.34 14.15
CA SER A 667 -0.05 -15.90 13.80
C SER A 667 0.48 -14.95 14.85
N ALA A 668 1.80 -14.78 14.90
CA ALA A 668 2.45 -13.82 15.78
C ALA A 668 1.87 -12.39 15.65
N LYS A 669 1.43 -11.99 14.46
CA LYS A 669 0.79 -10.68 14.22
C LYS A 669 -0.58 -10.58 14.91
N LEU A 670 -1.37 -11.65 14.89
CA LEU A 670 -2.67 -11.68 15.57
C LEU A 670 -2.50 -11.73 17.10
N ALA A 671 -1.52 -12.49 17.60
CA ALA A 671 -1.15 -12.50 19.01
C ALA A 671 -0.67 -11.14 19.50
N GLN A 672 0.17 -10.47 18.71
CA GLN A 672 0.57 -9.09 18.97
C GLN A 672 -0.63 -8.14 19.02
N MET A 673 -1.56 -8.21 18.06
CA MET A 673 -2.76 -7.38 18.08
C MET A 673 -3.59 -7.63 19.35
N ALA A 674 -3.77 -8.90 19.73
CA ALA A 674 -4.50 -9.28 20.94
C ALA A 674 -3.84 -8.72 22.22
N CYS A 675 -2.54 -8.92 22.40
CA CYS A 675 -1.80 -8.38 23.55
C CYS A 675 -1.88 -6.84 23.59
N ASN A 676 -1.70 -6.18 22.45
CA ASN A 676 -1.75 -4.73 22.37
C ASN A 676 -3.13 -4.18 22.74
N GLN A 677 -4.21 -4.87 22.38
CA GLN A 677 -5.57 -4.51 22.80
C GLN A 677 -5.78 -4.61 24.31
N LEU A 678 -5.02 -5.47 25.00
CA LEU A 678 -5.01 -5.60 26.47
C LEU A 678 -4.05 -4.61 27.15
N GLY A 679 -3.37 -3.75 26.39
CA GLY A 679 -2.34 -2.86 26.93
C GLY A 679 -1.05 -3.59 27.33
N LEU A 680 -0.84 -4.79 26.80
CA LEU A 680 0.34 -5.63 27.02
C LEU A 680 1.14 -5.75 25.73
N VAL A 681 2.36 -6.31 25.83
CA VAL A 681 3.21 -6.58 24.66
C VAL A 681 3.26 -8.09 24.42
N SER A 682 3.23 -8.52 23.16
CA SER A 682 3.38 -9.96 22.85
C SER A 682 4.81 -10.42 23.10
N ASP A 683 4.92 -11.58 23.74
CA ASP A 683 6.17 -12.31 23.81
C ASP A 683 6.36 -13.11 22.50
N PRO A 684 7.38 -12.82 21.67
CA PRO A 684 7.61 -13.47 20.39
C PRO A 684 8.00 -14.95 20.54
N GLU A 685 8.46 -15.40 21.70
CA GLU A 685 8.73 -16.81 21.95
C GLU A 685 7.46 -17.60 22.31
N PHE A 686 6.37 -16.92 22.69
CA PHE A 686 5.17 -17.52 23.27
C PHE A 686 3.86 -16.97 22.66
N PHE A 687 3.81 -16.87 21.32
CA PHE A 687 2.61 -16.43 20.59
C PHE A 687 1.59 -17.56 20.33
N GLU A 688 2.05 -18.82 20.31
CA GLU A 688 1.24 -20.04 20.27
C GLU A 688 2.08 -21.26 20.67
N ASN A 689 1.99 -21.69 21.92
CA ASN A 689 2.67 -22.89 22.40
C ASN A 689 1.59 -23.87 22.93
N TRP A 690 1.73 -25.18 22.66
CA TRP A 690 0.67 -26.21 22.59
C TRP A 690 0.55 -27.28 23.72
N ARG A 691 0.89 -27.05 25.00
CA ARG A 691 0.94 -28.12 26.04
C ARG A 691 0.61 -27.84 27.53
N ILE A 692 -0.13 -26.81 27.96
CA ILE A 692 -0.39 -26.55 29.43
C ILE A 692 -1.82 -26.21 29.86
N PHE A 693 -2.73 -25.62 29.06
CA PHE A 693 -4.14 -25.48 29.49
C PHE A 693 -4.92 -26.75 29.17
N ARG A 694 -5.63 -27.27 30.18
CA ARG A 694 -6.32 -28.57 30.12
C ARG A 694 -7.80 -28.45 29.77
N THR A 695 -8.33 -27.23 29.65
CA THR A 695 -9.76 -26.99 29.43
C THR A 695 -10.02 -26.04 28.27
N LYS A 696 -10.82 -26.51 27.31
CA LYS A 696 -11.44 -25.70 26.24
C LYS A 696 -12.33 -24.55 26.76
N GLY A 697 -12.64 -24.56 28.06
CA GLY A 697 -13.73 -23.77 28.63
C GLY A 697 -15.10 -24.21 28.09
N ASP A 698 -16.18 -23.67 28.63
CA ASP A 698 -17.55 -23.99 28.16
C ASP A 698 -18.03 -23.04 27.05
N LEU A 699 -17.15 -22.18 26.54
CA LEU A 699 -17.51 -21.15 25.56
C LEU A 699 -17.48 -21.69 24.13
N PRO A 700 -18.41 -21.24 23.26
CA PRO A 700 -18.41 -21.63 21.86
C PRO A 700 -17.24 -20.99 21.10
N MET A 701 -16.77 -21.66 20.06
CA MET A 701 -15.84 -21.07 19.11
C MET A 701 -16.59 -20.14 18.14
N ILE A 702 -16.23 -18.87 18.14
CA ILE A 702 -16.97 -17.81 17.41
C ILE A 702 -16.16 -17.11 16.33
N MET A 703 -14.84 -17.28 16.30
CA MET A 703 -13.95 -16.73 15.27
C MET A 703 -13.04 -17.82 14.69
N ASP A 704 -13.01 -17.92 13.36
CA ASP A 704 -12.10 -18.77 12.57
C ASP A 704 -11.70 -18.02 11.29
N ASN A 705 -10.59 -18.42 10.67
CA ASN A 705 -10.02 -17.82 9.46
C ASN A 705 -9.94 -16.29 9.52
N ILE A 706 -9.26 -15.78 10.56
CA ILE A 706 -9.14 -14.34 10.80
C ILE A 706 -8.25 -13.72 9.72
N ARG A 707 -8.79 -12.70 9.05
CA ARG A 707 -8.14 -11.94 7.98
C ARG A 707 -8.21 -10.46 8.35
N CYS A 708 -7.11 -9.95 8.90
CA CYS A 708 -6.98 -8.53 9.21
C CYS A 708 -6.24 -7.77 8.09
N GLU A 709 -6.70 -6.58 7.75
CA GLU A 709 -5.97 -5.64 6.89
C GLU A 709 -4.85 -4.92 7.65
N GLU A 710 -3.91 -4.28 6.93
CA GLU A 710 -2.72 -3.63 7.50
C GLU A 710 -3.02 -2.53 8.54
N ASN A 711 -4.21 -1.92 8.46
CA ASN A 711 -4.60 -0.84 9.36
C ASN A 711 -5.62 -1.20 10.43
N GLU A 712 -6.09 -2.45 10.44
CA GLU A 712 -6.96 -2.94 11.50
C GLU A 712 -6.17 -3.12 12.80
N VAL A 713 -6.78 -2.69 13.90
CA VAL A 713 -6.17 -2.61 15.24
C VAL A 713 -7.00 -3.35 16.29
N ASP A 714 -8.16 -3.85 15.89
CA ASP A 714 -9.13 -4.53 16.74
C ASP A 714 -9.44 -5.89 16.13
N LEU A 715 -8.95 -6.95 16.79
CA LEU A 715 -9.09 -8.34 16.35
C LEU A 715 -10.56 -8.72 16.13
N THR A 716 -11.47 -8.20 16.96
CA THR A 716 -12.92 -8.49 16.89
C THR A 716 -13.61 -7.85 15.70
N LYS A 717 -12.97 -6.90 15.03
CA LYS A 717 -13.49 -6.23 13.83
C LYS A 717 -12.89 -6.76 12.54
N CYS A 718 -11.79 -7.49 12.62
CA CYS A 718 -11.20 -8.14 11.46
C CYS A 718 -12.22 -9.10 10.83
N ARG A 719 -12.12 -9.30 9.52
CA ARG A 719 -12.97 -10.29 8.86
C ARG A 719 -12.64 -11.68 9.38
N HIS A 720 -13.66 -12.42 9.79
CA HIS A 720 -13.56 -13.80 10.22
C HIS A 720 -14.80 -14.57 9.74
N ASP A 721 -14.71 -15.90 9.66
CA ASP A 721 -15.78 -16.71 9.08
C ASP A 721 -16.98 -16.89 10.06
N GLY A 722 -16.84 -16.54 11.35
CA GLY A 722 -17.93 -16.11 12.26
C GLY A 722 -19.10 -17.07 12.61
N VAL A 723 -19.95 -16.64 13.56
CA VAL A 723 -20.99 -17.40 14.31
C VAL A 723 -22.11 -18.03 13.46
N SER A 724 -22.37 -17.51 12.25
CA SER A 724 -23.46 -17.96 11.37
C SER A 724 -23.08 -19.08 10.40
N HIS A 725 -21.78 -19.26 10.16
CA HIS A 725 -21.25 -20.42 9.44
C HIS A 725 -20.99 -21.52 10.48
N ASN A 726 -21.18 -22.79 10.14
CA ASN A 726 -20.86 -23.90 11.05
C ASN A 726 -19.34 -23.97 11.30
N VAL A 727 -18.78 -23.03 12.07
CA VAL A 727 -17.39 -23.03 12.58
C VAL A 727 -17.04 -24.37 13.24
N PRO A 728 -17.95 -25.06 13.96
CA PRO A 728 -17.69 -26.39 14.51
C PRO A 728 -17.45 -27.49 13.46
N ALA A 729 -17.81 -27.28 12.18
CA ALA A 729 -17.54 -28.23 11.11
C ALA A 729 -16.11 -28.10 10.55
N GLY A 730 -15.44 -26.97 10.81
CA GLY A 730 -14.10 -26.67 10.32
C GLY A 730 -13.01 -26.90 11.37
N CYS A 731 -13.17 -26.35 12.57
CA CYS A 731 -12.18 -26.45 13.66
C CYS A 731 -12.69 -27.39 14.75
N ARG A 732 -11.79 -28.20 15.31
CA ARG A 732 -12.11 -29.07 16.45
C ARG A 732 -12.19 -28.26 17.73
N ASP A 733 -12.95 -28.78 18.70
CA ASP A 733 -13.04 -28.20 20.05
C ASP A 733 -11.68 -28.05 20.76
N THR A 734 -10.65 -28.77 20.31
CA THR A 734 -9.27 -28.74 20.84
C THR A 734 -8.34 -27.76 20.09
N GLU A 735 -8.83 -27.11 19.03
CA GLU A 735 -8.07 -26.21 18.15
C GLU A 735 -8.29 -24.74 18.54
N VAL A 736 -8.42 -24.47 19.85
CA VAL A 736 -8.58 -23.13 20.40
C VAL A 736 -7.20 -22.48 20.62
N VAL A 737 -7.11 -21.19 20.31
CA VAL A 737 -5.93 -20.38 20.62
C VAL A 737 -5.69 -20.34 22.13
N GLY A 738 -4.56 -20.91 22.55
CA GLY A 738 -4.21 -21.07 23.96
C GLY A 738 -4.68 -22.38 24.60
N GLU A 739 -5.08 -23.39 23.82
CA GLU A 739 -5.43 -24.74 24.29
C GLU A 739 -4.39 -25.82 23.89
N SER A 740 -4.31 -26.91 24.66
CA SER A 740 -3.55 -28.13 24.34
C SER A 740 -4.49 -29.31 24.04
N ALA A 741 -4.22 -30.08 22.98
CA ALA A 741 -4.81 -31.41 22.80
C ALA A 741 -4.13 -32.42 23.74
N ASP A 742 -4.91 -33.33 24.34
CA ASP A 742 -4.40 -34.40 25.20
C ASP A 742 -3.38 -35.29 24.46
N VAL A 743 -2.09 -35.13 24.75
CA VAL A 743 -1.07 -36.13 24.40
C VAL A 743 -0.86 -37.02 25.61
N GLU A 744 -1.50 -38.21 25.61
CA GLU A 744 -1.18 -39.29 26.53
C GLU A 744 0.30 -39.68 26.38
N ILE A 745 1.15 -39.25 27.32
CA ILE A 745 2.50 -39.79 27.46
C ILE A 745 2.35 -41.17 28.12
N LYS A 746 2.40 -42.23 27.30
CA LYS A 746 2.54 -43.60 27.80
C LYS A 746 3.94 -43.80 28.39
N ASP A 747 3.96 -44.03 29.70
CA ASP A 747 5.05 -44.55 30.55
C ASP A 747 6.39 -44.89 29.87
N GLN A 748 7.42 -44.11 30.19
CA GLN A 748 8.82 -44.55 30.18
C GLN A 748 9.51 -44.03 31.45
N PRO A 749 10.08 -44.91 32.30
CA PRO A 749 10.83 -44.48 33.48
C PRO A 749 12.31 -44.36 33.10
N SER A 750 12.88 -43.15 33.16
CA SER A 750 14.30 -42.94 33.55
C SER A 750 14.67 -41.46 33.61
N ALA A 751 15.14 -41.08 34.80
CA ALA A 751 15.77 -39.83 35.21
C ALA A 751 16.47 -39.00 34.12
N VAL A 752 15.85 -37.86 33.79
CA VAL A 752 16.53 -36.58 33.60
C VAL A 752 15.72 -35.56 34.38
N LEU A 753 16.35 -34.89 35.34
CA LEU A 753 15.79 -33.72 36.02
C LEU A 753 15.69 -32.58 34.99
N SER A 754 14.72 -32.67 34.09
CA SER A 754 14.35 -31.60 33.18
C SER A 754 13.57 -30.57 33.99
N LEU A 755 14.02 -29.32 33.94
CA LEU A 755 13.39 -28.17 34.58
C LEU A 755 11.87 -28.23 34.44
N VAL A 756 11.21 -28.46 35.57
CA VAL A 756 9.77 -28.31 35.74
C VAL A 756 9.45 -26.83 35.57
N GLY A 757 8.63 -26.51 34.56
CA GLY A 757 7.94 -25.23 34.44
C GLY A 757 8.25 -24.44 33.17
N GLN A 758 7.77 -24.87 32.00
CA GLN A 758 7.61 -23.97 30.85
C GLN A 758 6.26 -24.20 30.15
N GLY A 759 5.37 -23.24 30.45
CA GLY A 759 3.97 -22.98 30.06
C GLY A 759 3.68 -22.82 28.58
N TYR A 760 2.42 -23.07 28.20
CA TYR A 760 1.93 -23.07 26.84
C TYR A 760 0.59 -22.29 26.80
N ALA A 761 0.64 -21.03 26.36
CA ALA A 761 -0.41 -19.99 26.38
C ALA A 761 -0.12 -18.96 25.29
N ILE A 762 -1.07 -18.04 24.99
CA ILE A 762 -0.61 -16.69 24.62
C ILE A 762 -0.01 -16.10 25.88
N ARG A 763 1.28 -15.77 25.84
CA ARG A 763 1.90 -14.97 26.90
C ARG A 763 2.09 -13.55 26.39
N CYS A 764 1.43 -12.63 27.07
CA CYS A 764 1.72 -11.23 26.96
C CYS A 764 2.62 -10.80 28.14
N ALA A 765 3.41 -9.78 27.94
CA ALA A 765 4.32 -9.19 28.92
C ALA A 765 3.83 -7.79 29.32
N GLU A 766 4.08 -7.42 30.58
CA GLU A 766 3.89 -6.05 31.03
C GLU A 766 4.77 -5.10 30.20
N PRO A 767 4.24 -3.95 29.76
CA PRO A 767 5.05 -2.96 29.09
C PRO A 767 6.12 -2.40 30.05
N ARG A 768 7.34 -2.28 29.52
CA ARG A 768 8.52 -1.77 30.23
C ARG A 768 9.13 -0.61 29.45
N TRP A 769 10.14 0.03 30.03
CA TRP A 769 10.96 1.00 29.32
C TRP A 769 12.13 0.31 28.59
N ALA A 770 12.77 0.99 27.64
CA ALA A 770 13.76 0.37 26.76
C ALA A 770 15.14 0.16 27.42
N GLY A 771 15.45 0.86 28.50
CA GLY A 771 16.77 0.81 29.13
C GLY A 771 17.69 1.97 28.74
N VAL A 772 18.94 1.89 29.19
CA VAL A 772 19.99 2.89 28.95
C VAL A 772 20.99 2.34 27.94
N ARG A 773 21.33 3.15 26.94
CA ARG A 773 22.38 2.84 25.96
C ARG A 773 23.53 3.84 26.05
N TYR A 774 24.72 3.33 26.29
CA TYR A 774 25.98 4.05 26.12
C TYR A 774 26.49 3.85 24.69
N SER A 775 26.56 4.95 23.95
CA SER A 775 27.10 4.97 22.60
C SER A 775 28.63 4.99 22.61
N LEU A 776 29.25 4.69 21.47
CA LEU A 776 30.71 4.83 21.26
C LEU A 776 31.26 6.20 21.68
N LEU A 777 30.47 7.26 21.51
CA LEU A 777 30.88 8.64 21.78
C LEU A 777 30.85 9.03 23.27
N ALA A 778 30.27 8.21 24.13
CA ALA A 778 30.15 8.53 25.55
C ALA A 778 31.53 8.76 26.18
N ASN A 779 31.62 9.75 27.09
CA ASN A 779 32.91 10.10 27.68
C ASN A 779 33.46 8.93 28.54
N PRO A 780 34.66 8.40 28.22
CA PRO A 780 35.22 7.28 28.95
C PRO A 780 35.80 7.69 30.31
N PRO A 781 35.76 6.81 31.32
CA PRO A 781 36.44 6.97 32.62
C PRO A 781 37.93 7.32 32.52
N THR A 782 38.61 6.89 31.46
CA THR A 782 40.04 7.15 31.25
C THR A 782 40.36 8.63 31.01
N PHE A 783 39.38 9.43 30.60
CA PHE A 783 39.49 10.88 30.49
C PHE A 783 39.03 11.63 31.75
N THR A 784 38.08 11.07 32.51
CA THR A 784 37.48 11.75 33.68
C THR A 784 38.07 11.33 35.02
N GLY A 785 38.73 10.17 35.08
CA GLY A 785 39.25 9.58 36.33
C GLY A 785 38.17 9.05 37.28
N GLN A 786 36.90 9.04 36.85
CA GLN A 786 35.73 8.70 37.67
C GLN A 786 34.99 7.48 37.14
N THR A 787 34.28 6.78 38.03
CA THR A 787 33.40 5.66 37.65
C THR A 787 32.20 6.18 36.84
N THR A 788 31.79 5.44 35.80
CA THR A 788 30.70 5.83 34.90
C THR A 788 29.35 5.85 35.63
N MET A 789 29.09 4.82 36.47
CA MET A 789 27.95 4.81 37.38
C MET A 789 28.41 4.32 38.76
N HIS A 790 28.12 5.13 39.78
CA HIS A 790 28.42 4.84 41.18
C HIS A 790 27.14 4.91 42.02
N ASN A 791 26.71 3.81 42.62
CA ASN A 791 25.47 3.68 43.42
C ASN A 791 24.18 3.91 42.60
N TRP A 792 23.88 3.01 41.66
CA TRP A 792 22.70 3.09 40.77
C TRP A 792 21.87 1.80 40.83
N ILE A 793 20.56 1.93 40.63
CA ILE A 793 19.63 0.79 40.41
C ILE A 793 18.99 0.99 39.04
N ILE A 794 19.04 -0.02 38.19
CA ILE A 794 18.29 -0.09 36.93
C ILE A 794 17.36 -1.31 37.02
N GLU A 795 16.05 -1.07 36.98
CA GLU A 795 15.07 -2.15 37.09
C GLU A 795 13.88 -1.98 36.15
N LYS A 796 13.18 -3.08 35.88
CA LYS A 796 11.95 -3.10 35.07
C LYS A 796 12.14 -2.53 33.65
N ALA A 797 13.30 -2.72 33.05
CA ALA A 797 13.56 -2.41 31.64
C ALA A 797 13.34 -3.65 30.76
N GLY A 798 13.28 -3.46 29.44
CA GLY A 798 13.39 -4.58 28.50
C GLY A 798 12.52 -4.49 27.24
N LEU A 799 11.73 -3.42 27.06
CA LEU A 799 10.82 -3.28 25.92
C LEU A 799 11.28 -2.14 25.02
N PHE A 800 11.61 -2.45 23.77
CA PHE A 800 12.00 -1.44 22.80
C PHE A 800 10.81 -0.90 22.01
N ASP A 801 10.06 -1.78 21.35
CA ASP A 801 8.82 -1.41 20.65
C ASP A 801 7.82 -2.57 20.67
N PHE A 802 6.59 -2.27 21.07
CA PHE A 802 5.51 -3.24 21.10
C PHE A 802 5.01 -3.63 19.70
N ARG A 803 5.31 -2.82 18.67
CA ARG A 803 4.89 -3.06 17.27
C ARG A 803 5.81 -3.98 16.47
N THR A 804 7.08 -4.12 16.85
CA THR A 804 8.05 -4.98 16.16
C THR A 804 8.55 -6.14 17.02
N PRO A 805 7.74 -6.58 17.99
CA PRO A 805 8.16 -6.91 19.37
C PRO A 805 9.68 -7.01 19.57
N GLU A 806 10.36 -5.86 19.50
CA GLU A 806 11.80 -5.79 19.74
C GLU A 806 12.06 -5.57 21.24
N PHE A 807 13.02 -6.33 21.77
CA PHE A 807 13.49 -6.18 23.15
C PHE A 807 14.90 -5.59 23.18
N SER A 808 15.18 -4.88 24.27
CA SER A 808 16.46 -4.24 24.51
C SER A 808 16.97 -4.57 25.91
N PRO A 809 18.29 -4.66 26.11
CA PRO A 809 18.86 -4.87 27.43
C PRO A 809 18.60 -3.67 28.35
N ALA A 810 18.62 -3.90 29.66
CA ALA A 810 18.46 -2.81 30.64
C ALA A 810 19.61 -1.79 30.56
N LEU A 811 20.83 -2.26 30.29
CA LEU A 811 22.01 -1.46 30.03
C LEU A 811 22.76 -1.99 28.81
N GLN A 812 22.76 -1.22 27.72
CA GLN A 812 23.55 -1.51 26.52
C GLN A 812 24.81 -0.67 26.49
N ILE A 813 25.94 -1.31 26.17
CA ILE A 813 27.23 -0.65 26.00
C ILE A 813 27.75 -0.98 24.61
N ASP A 814 27.77 0.03 23.73
CA ASP A 814 28.26 -0.15 22.36
C ASP A 814 29.76 -0.47 22.35
N TRP A 815 30.54 0.14 23.26
CA TRP A 815 31.99 -0.08 23.37
C TRP A 815 32.45 -0.08 24.83
N ASN A 816 33.05 -1.18 25.29
CA ASN A 816 33.36 -1.36 26.71
C ASN A 816 34.65 -0.63 27.14
N TYR A 817 34.48 0.55 27.76
CA TYR A 817 35.53 1.28 28.50
C TYR A 817 35.05 1.75 29.88
N HIS A 818 33.85 1.36 30.30
CA HIS A 818 33.17 1.90 31.47
C HIS A 818 33.50 1.12 32.75
N VAL A 819 33.53 1.82 33.88
CA VAL A 819 33.70 1.21 35.21
C VAL A 819 32.44 1.47 36.02
N PHE A 820 31.81 0.40 36.49
CA PHE A 820 30.60 0.45 37.29
C PHE A 820 30.92 0.04 38.73
N HIS A 821 30.43 0.80 39.71
CA HIS A 821 30.63 0.50 41.12
C HIS A 821 29.30 0.54 41.87
N ASN A 822 28.96 -0.53 42.58
CA ASN A 822 27.69 -0.69 43.30
C ASN A 822 26.45 -0.41 42.41
N LEU A 823 26.49 -0.92 41.19
CA LEU A 823 25.39 -0.92 40.22
C LEU A 823 24.55 -2.20 40.43
N GLU A 824 23.25 -2.04 40.59
CA GLU A 824 22.29 -3.13 40.76
C GLU A 824 21.32 -3.15 39.58
N ILE A 825 21.21 -4.29 38.89
CA ILE A 825 20.34 -4.47 37.73
C ILE A 825 19.44 -5.67 38.00
N ARG A 826 18.12 -5.46 38.06
CA ARG A 826 17.16 -6.50 38.49
C ARG A 826 15.79 -6.35 37.86
N ASN A 827 15.02 -7.44 37.85
CA ASN A 827 13.61 -7.45 37.40
C ASN A 827 13.41 -6.90 35.97
N ASN A 828 14.36 -7.15 35.07
CA ASN A 828 14.25 -6.76 33.67
C ASN A 828 13.67 -7.90 32.84
N PHE A 829 12.97 -7.54 31.77
CA PHE A 829 12.32 -8.51 30.87
C PHE A 829 13.36 -9.25 30.00
N TRP A 830 14.42 -8.55 29.59
CA TRP A 830 15.49 -9.08 28.75
C TRP A 830 16.84 -9.10 29.50
N ASN A 831 17.95 -9.16 28.75
CA ASN A 831 19.31 -9.10 29.29
C ASN A 831 19.54 -7.91 30.23
N GLY A 832 20.30 -8.13 31.30
CA GLY A 832 20.66 -7.06 32.25
C GLY A 832 21.69 -6.09 31.69
N ILE A 833 22.81 -6.61 31.18
CA ILE A 833 23.88 -5.82 30.54
C ILE A 833 24.25 -6.50 29.23
N ASP A 834 24.21 -5.75 28.13
CA ASP A 834 24.81 -6.17 26.86
C ASP A 834 26.03 -5.32 26.54
N ILE A 835 27.07 -5.99 26.06
CA ILE A 835 28.29 -5.36 25.56
C ILE A 835 28.42 -5.78 24.11
N ILE A 836 28.34 -4.82 23.18
CA ILE A 836 28.44 -5.13 21.74
C ILE A 836 29.90 -5.35 21.36
N TYR A 837 30.78 -4.43 21.73
CA TYR A 837 32.21 -4.52 21.45
C TYR A 837 33.06 -4.30 22.70
N ASN A 838 34.17 -5.03 22.77
CA ASN A 838 35.16 -4.92 23.85
C ASN A 838 36.51 -4.50 23.29
N ASP A 839 37.10 -3.43 23.82
CA ASP A 839 38.43 -3.01 23.43
C ASP A 839 39.48 -3.84 24.17
N LEU A 840 40.33 -4.56 23.43
CA LEU A 840 41.42 -5.35 23.99
C LEU A 840 42.68 -4.52 24.26
N ILE A 841 42.80 -3.32 23.67
CA ILE A 841 44.05 -2.54 23.60
C ILE A 841 43.99 -1.32 24.53
N LYS A 842 42.82 -0.73 24.77
CA LYS A 842 42.64 0.46 25.63
C LYS A 842 42.23 0.18 27.08
N LYS A 843 42.24 -1.08 27.54
CA LYS A 843 41.99 -1.35 28.98
C LYS A 843 43.08 -0.66 29.81
N PRO A 844 42.73 0.15 30.82
CA PRO A 844 43.74 0.73 31.70
C PRO A 844 44.53 -0.39 32.35
N ALA A 845 45.85 -0.29 32.32
CA ALA A 845 46.70 -1.13 33.15
C ALA A 845 46.21 -0.96 34.60
N ILE A 846 45.93 -2.09 35.27
CA ILE A 846 45.64 -2.10 36.70
C ILE A 846 46.85 -1.48 37.40
N ARG A 847 46.78 -0.18 37.72
CA ARG A 847 47.73 0.42 38.65
C ARG A 847 47.26 -0.02 40.03
N ASN A 848 47.94 -1.04 40.57
CA ASN A 848 47.92 -1.29 42.00
C ASN A 848 48.36 0.00 42.70
N SER A 849 47.41 0.67 43.36
CA SER A 849 47.70 1.71 44.35
C SER A 849 47.21 1.21 45.70
#